data_AF-A0A9P1BEG2-F1
#
_entry.id   AF-A0A9P1BEG2-F1
#
_cell.length_a   1.000
_cell.length_b   1.000
_cell.length_c   1.000
_cell.angle_alpha   90.00
_cell.angle_beta   90.00
_cell.angle_gamma   90.00
#
_symmetry.space_group_name_H-M   'P 1'
#
loop_
_entity.id
_entity.type
_entity.pdbx_description
1 polymer ?
#
loop_
_entity_poly.entity_id
_entity_poly.type
_entity_poly.pdbx_seq_one_letter_code
_entity_poly.pdbx_strand_id
1 'polypeptide(L)'
;MPSPCDWARNRMRPVTNSTEHSERPFSSSADLRMGAFLGILSAVAYTAANIFLRHVAIDCEPAWVSFNKAIPATVVGWVLVLMGMSQGRRMMPPRELLRTLIGLAIFVQIAGNIAFQWSLAQVGLALAVPLGFGMIIVSGAILGRIWLSEPITGRSAISILVLIAAVGILSVGAAPDQKAVLSESVAKPAIVLGVIAACSAGFAYAVNTTYIRAMALGAMPVATTLMVISTVGVVVHGLITAVQIGWTGVTATTPEQWGAMYGAGISNAVAFFSLGYALQRISVLHVNILNASQVAMAAIAGVLIFGEKPSMAMYVGCGLTALGMILIQARKKDSALERLEEEEAEAVHTHVEPAKPTARVSHSVFEMIKKVLIGSVAAAVVTGFFFGRDAFSYVGTSIGWVKDSVRDTVPMEFEIERARKMIRDLDPEIRQQMHVIAKEEVEVERLQREVAALTGSLDTQQAHIMRLKTDLESGDDVYQYAGHKYTADQVRNDLANRFKRFKTKDATLASLQQIAEARNKSLTAARDNLEGMRVAKRQLEVEIENIEAQRKMVLAANTTCQYKFDDSHLSRVKQLVADLQTRLEVDRKLQDVEVEYQGQIPLAEPAPENIVDEVTTYFNGPRESVAELCGELLERLGMFQPWRLKLREAEEALKSGRLDEAGELVSDMELQQYLPTKRLVSRIVGQLAKRGQQRVAQGDTAAGWKDLETAMRLQAEDKQVDALRQDLVTAAIQEAETLLAAGEYEMARARLDDLLQRQPVNSQASILRQVVSKMLEAKQLARYGKLSVADTLLEEAAALRKDLKVIGERRKAYQAMAGEVNKLTSKLHKAMADEAWTDVLEAAEAILAKCPEHTPARDARRMAWNAVGAKTSDDPQANDAHKRTQLSPRPDRVRREPVAEFSDVATAEKPERFFLWIDAVGGYLVCQHDTVVIGQPEPEGRVDVPILGDLSRRHAVIRRVGEGYLLEPLRKVRVNDVETGSATSLVDGAIIELGEGVKLRFRRPHPLSATARLEFVSRHRTQPTADGVLLLADSCVMGPSRKCHVECPEWAHDVVLFRQGEELFCRSPGTFEVDGHTQQDRAAITTQSRIAGEGFSLSIETI
;
A
#
# COMPACT_ATOMS: atom_id res chain seq x y z
N MET A 1 -48.59 -17.67 -5.09
CA MET A 1 -47.29 -18.29 -4.74
C MET A 1 -46.38 -17.19 -4.22
N PRO A 2 -45.98 -17.19 -2.94
CA PRO A 2 -45.14 -16.13 -2.39
C PRO A 2 -43.66 -16.37 -2.69
N SER A 3 -42.91 -15.26 -2.84
CA SER A 3 -41.50 -15.24 -3.25
C SER A 3 -40.55 -15.87 -2.22
N PRO A 4 -39.36 -16.36 -2.62
CA PRO A 4 -38.42 -17.08 -1.74
C PRO A 4 -37.79 -16.23 -0.60
N CYS A 5 -38.09 -14.93 -0.50
CA CYS A 5 -37.45 -14.02 0.44
C CYS A 5 -38.11 -13.93 1.83
N ASP A 6 -39.34 -14.43 2.01
CA ASP A 6 -40.05 -14.30 3.29
C ASP A 6 -39.89 -15.50 4.23
N TRP A 7 -39.33 -16.62 3.75
CA TRP A 7 -39.04 -17.80 4.57
C TRP A 7 -37.80 -17.63 5.46
N ALA A 8 -36.83 -16.80 5.05
CA ALA A 8 -35.55 -16.65 5.75
C ALA A 8 -35.58 -15.65 6.93
N ARG A 9 -36.52 -14.70 6.95
CA ARG A 9 -36.56 -13.64 7.98
C ARG A 9 -37.17 -14.06 9.33
N ASN A 10 -38.01 -15.10 9.36
CA ASN A 10 -38.83 -15.42 10.54
C ASN A 10 -38.43 -16.68 11.35
N ARG A 11 -37.33 -17.39 11.04
CA ARG A 11 -36.97 -18.66 11.74
C ARG A 11 -35.56 -18.82 12.31
N MET A 12 -34.77 -17.75 12.39
CA MET A 12 -33.54 -17.75 13.19
C MET A 12 -33.68 -16.82 14.40
N ARG A 13 -34.62 -17.13 15.29
CA ARG A 13 -34.45 -16.76 16.70
C ARG A 13 -33.43 -17.73 17.31
N PRO A 14 -32.45 -17.29 18.10
CA PRO A 14 -31.67 -18.20 18.93
C PRO A 14 -32.64 -18.84 19.92
N VAL A 15 -32.66 -20.17 19.95
CA VAL A 15 -33.34 -20.93 21.01
C VAL A 15 -32.52 -20.69 22.28
N THR A 16 -33.05 -19.88 23.18
CA THR A 16 -32.66 -19.89 24.59
C THR A 16 -33.04 -21.25 25.15
N ASN A 17 -32.05 -22.08 25.48
CA ASN A 17 -32.11 -23.00 26.64
C ASN A 17 -30.74 -23.65 26.92
N SER A 18 -30.20 -23.27 28.08
CA SER A 18 -29.45 -24.09 29.05
C SER A 18 -28.48 -25.15 28.52
N THR A 19 -27.17 -24.87 28.56
CA THR A 19 -26.17 -25.56 29.40
C THR A 19 -24.79 -24.94 29.19
N GLU A 20 -24.05 -24.86 30.28
CA GLU A 20 -22.75 -24.21 30.46
C GLU A 20 -21.71 -24.59 29.38
N HIS A 21 -21.17 -23.59 28.68
CA HIS A 21 -19.73 -23.46 28.39
C HIS A 21 -19.47 -21.99 28.11
N SER A 22 -18.73 -21.32 29.00
CA SER A 22 -18.32 -19.93 28.82
C SER A 22 -17.51 -19.80 27.53
N GLU A 23 -18.07 -19.19 26.49
CA GLU A 23 -17.29 -18.72 25.35
C GLU A 23 -16.44 -17.55 25.84
N ARG A 24 -15.17 -17.83 26.12
CA ARG A 24 -14.17 -16.83 26.54
C ARG A 24 -13.85 -15.92 25.36
N PRO A 25 -13.79 -14.59 25.53
CA PRO A 25 -13.30 -13.68 24.50
C PRO A 25 -11.82 -14.00 24.20
N PHE A 26 -11.49 -14.12 22.91
CA PHE A 26 -10.17 -14.44 22.40
C PHE A 26 -9.19 -13.30 22.67
N SER A 27 -8.32 -13.48 23.67
CA SER A 27 -7.06 -12.73 23.76
C SER A 27 -6.08 -13.23 24.85
N SER A 28 -6.15 -14.50 25.25
CA SER A 28 -5.14 -15.01 26.18
C SER A 28 -3.83 -15.28 25.43
N SER A 29 -2.68 -15.01 26.05
CA SER A 29 -1.37 -15.48 25.54
C SER A 29 -1.34 -17.01 25.28
N ALA A 30 -2.26 -17.75 25.89
CA ALA A 30 -2.47 -19.17 25.65
C ALA A 30 -3.10 -19.47 24.28
N ASP A 31 -4.01 -18.63 23.78
CA ASP A 31 -4.64 -18.81 22.45
C ASP A 31 -3.65 -18.59 21.31
N LEU A 32 -2.78 -17.58 21.45
CA LEU A 32 -1.69 -17.34 20.49
C LEU A 32 -0.67 -18.49 20.48
N ARG A 33 -0.29 -18.99 21.67
CA ARG A 33 0.60 -20.15 21.80
C ARG A 33 -0.03 -21.43 21.24
N MET A 34 -1.31 -21.66 21.51
CA MET A 34 -2.05 -22.80 20.97
C MET A 34 -2.19 -22.70 19.44
N GLY A 35 -2.48 -21.52 18.91
CA GLY A 35 -2.49 -21.26 17.47
C GLY A 35 -1.15 -21.54 16.82
N ALA A 36 -0.05 -21.06 17.42
CA ALA A 36 1.30 -21.33 16.94
C ALA A 36 1.67 -22.82 17.01
N PHE A 37 1.33 -23.50 18.10
CA PHE A 37 1.53 -24.95 18.26
C PHE A 37 0.79 -25.74 17.17
N LEU A 38 -0.48 -25.43 16.93
CA LEU A 38 -1.26 -26.06 15.87
C LEU A 38 -0.73 -25.76 14.47
N GLY A 39 -0.20 -24.55 14.25
CA GLY A 39 0.49 -24.18 13.02
C GLY A 39 1.76 -25.02 12.78
N ILE A 40 2.59 -25.21 13.81
CA ILE A 40 3.81 -26.05 13.73
C ILE A 40 3.43 -27.52 13.54
N LEU A 41 2.41 -28.02 14.26
CA LEU A 41 1.90 -29.38 14.10
C LEU A 41 1.40 -29.62 12.66
N SER A 42 0.69 -28.64 12.10
CA SER A 42 0.28 -28.66 10.69
C SER A 42 1.47 -28.73 9.75
N ALA A 43 2.51 -27.93 9.99
CA ALA A 43 3.72 -27.93 9.18
C ALA A 43 4.41 -29.32 9.16
N VAL A 44 4.65 -29.91 10.33
CA VAL A 44 5.29 -31.22 10.44
C VAL A 44 4.46 -32.31 9.76
N ALA A 45 3.14 -32.31 9.99
CA ALA A 45 2.24 -33.30 9.40
C ALA A 45 2.12 -33.15 7.87
N TYR A 46 2.12 -31.92 7.34
CA TYR A 46 2.17 -31.71 5.89
C TYR A 46 3.50 -32.13 5.27
N THR A 47 4.63 -31.91 5.95
CA THR A 47 5.92 -32.43 5.47
C THR A 47 5.90 -33.95 5.40
N ALA A 48 5.41 -34.63 6.44
CA ALA A 48 5.25 -36.08 6.42
C ALA A 48 4.34 -36.53 5.26
N ALA A 49 3.21 -35.85 5.04
CA ALA A 49 2.33 -36.12 3.92
C ALA A 49 3.06 -35.98 2.57
N ASN A 50 3.82 -34.90 2.38
CA ASN A 50 4.55 -34.63 1.15
C ASN A 50 5.66 -35.66 0.87
N ILE A 51 6.31 -36.20 1.91
CA ILE A 51 7.27 -37.30 1.77
C ILE A 51 6.57 -38.54 1.22
N PHE A 52 5.44 -38.96 1.81
CA PHE A 52 4.68 -40.09 1.28
C PHE A 52 4.16 -39.85 -0.14
N LEU A 53 3.67 -38.63 -0.43
CA LEU A 53 3.19 -38.25 -1.76
C LEU A 53 4.29 -38.30 -2.82
N ARG A 54 5.51 -37.89 -2.47
CA ARG A 54 6.66 -37.96 -3.37
C ARG A 54 7.00 -39.41 -3.74
N HIS A 55 6.89 -40.33 -2.79
CA HIS A 55 7.19 -41.75 -3.03
C HIS A 55 6.27 -42.38 -4.09
N VAL A 56 5.02 -41.92 -4.21
CA VAL A 56 4.05 -42.42 -5.20
C VAL A 56 3.86 -41.47 -6.39
N ALA A 57 4.60 -40.36 -6.46
CA ALA A 57 4.36 -39.33 -7.48
C ALA A 57 4.77 -39.75 -8.90
N ILE A 58 5.77 -40.63 -9.03
CA ILE A 58 6.29 -41.08 -10.32
C ILE A 58 5.44 -42.24 -10.88
N ASP A 59 5.08 -43.18 -10.02
CA ASP A 59 4.51 -44.48 -10.44
C ASP A 59 2.98 -44.53 -10.43
N CYS A 60 2.31 -43.52 -9.86
CA CYS A 60 0.85 -43.47 -9.75
C CYS A 60 0.30 -42.19 -10.37
N GLU A 61 -0.89 -42.31 -10.98
CA GLU A 61 -1.59 -41.17 -11.55
C GLU A 61 -1.94 -40.13 -10.46
N PRO A 62 -1.71 -38.83 -10.70
CA PRO A 62 -1.90 -37.79 -9.67
C PRO A 62 -3.31 -37.70 -9.08
N ALA A 63 -4.34 -37.96 -9.90
CA ALA A 63 -5.73 -37.95 -9.45
C ALA A 63 -6.03 -39.11 -8.49
N TRP A 64 -5.46 -40.30 -8.73
CA TRP A 64 -5.66 -41.46 -7.86
C TRP A 64 -5.00 -41.28 -6.49
N VAL A 65 -3.79 -40.74 -6.49
CA VAL A 65 -3.09 -40.41 -5.23
C VAL A 65 -3.87 -39.34 -4.47
N SER A 66 -4.34 -38.29 -5.17
CA SER A 66 -5.12 -37.20 -4.56
C SER A 66 -6.48 -37.65 -4.02
N PHE A 67 -7.13 -38.62 -4.68
CA PHE A 67 -8.36 -39.25 -4.22
C PHE A 67 -8.13 -39.94 -2.87
N ASN A 68 -7.17 -40.86 -2.80
CA ASN A 68 -6.86 -41.61 -1.57
C ASN A 68 -6.40 -40.70 -0.43
N LYS A 69 -5.64 -39.63 -0.75
CA LYS A 69 -5.24 -38.60 0.22
C LYS A 69 -6.43 -37.87 0.85
N ALA A 70 -7.50 -37.64 0.07
CA ALA A 70 -8.67 -36.89 0.53
C ALA A 70 -9.62 -37.69 1.45
N ILE A 71 -9.56 -39.03 1.40
CA ILE A 71 -10.48 -39.91 2.16
C ILE A 71 -10.36 -39.67 3.67
N PRO A 72 -9.18 -39.73 4.33
CA PRO A 72 -9.12 -39.61 5.79
C PRO A 72 -9.64 -38.25 6.29
N ALA A 73 -9.34 -37.16 5.59
CA ALA A 73 -9.86 -35.84 5.95
C ALA A 73 -11.39 -35.75 5.81
N THR A 74 -11.95 -36.41 4.79
CA THR A 74 -13.40 -36.51 4.58
C THR A 74 -14.08 -37.28 5.71
N VAL A 75 -13.52 -38.44 6.08
CA VAL A 75 -14.03 -39.25 7.19
C VAL A 75 -14.02 -38.46 8.50
N VAL A 76 -12.90 -37.83 8.85
CA VAL A 76 -12.79 -37.02 10.07
C VAL A 76 -13.78 -35.84 10.02
N GLY A 77 -13.91 -35.16 8.89
CA GLY A 77 -14.86 -34.06 8.71
C GLY A 77 -16.30 -34.49 8.96
N TRP A 78 -16.73 -35.60 8.35
CA TRP A 78 -18.08 -36.12 8.54
C TRP A 78 -18.30 -36.61 9.97
N VAL A 79 -17.33 -37.27 10.61
CA VAL A 79 -17.43 -37.68 12.01
C VAL A 79 -17.63 -36.46 12.91
N LEU A 80 -16.84 -35.41 12.76
CA LEU A 80 -16.97 -34.19 13.57
C LEU A 80 -18.30 -33.46 13.34
N VAL A 81 -18.76 -33.39 12.09
CA VAL A 81 -20.05 -32.78 11.75
C VAL A 81 -21.21 -33.61 12.31
N LEU A 82 -21.18 -34.93 12.16
CA LEU A 82 -22.22 -35.84 12.67
C LEU A 82 -22.26 -35.86 14.21
N MET A 83 -21.11 -35.85 14.88
CA MET A 83 -21.02 -35.70 16.34
C MET A 83 -21.57 -34.35 16.80
N GLY A 84 -21.30 -33.28 16.04
CA GLY A 84 -21.89 -31.97 16.30
C GLY A 84 -23.40 -31.95 16.14
N MET A 85 -23.92 -32.60 15.10
CA MET A 85 -25.35 -32.74 14.85
C MET A 85 -26.04 -33.59 15.91
N SER A 86 -25.40 -34.67 16.39
CA SER A 86 -25.94 -35.50 17.48
C SER A 86 -25.99 -34.77 18.83
N GLN A 87 -25.13 -33.76 19.02
CA GLN A 87 -25.16 -32.83 20.15
C GLN A 87 -26.15 -31.67 19.97
N GLY A 88 -27.02 -31.71 18.94
CA GLY A 88 -28.04 -30.69 18.68
C GLY A 88 -27.52 -29.38 18.06
N ARG A 89 -26.26 -29.32 17.63
CA ARG A 89 -25.67 -28.11 17.01
C ARG A 89 -25.99 -28.05 15.52
N ARG A 90 -26.29 -26.84 15.01
CA ARG A 90 -26.46 -26.61 13.56
C ARG A 90 -25.09 -26.57 12.89
N MET A 91 -24.67 -27.71 12.32
CA MET A 91 -23.38 -27.82 11.63
C MET A 91 -23.45 -27.54 10.12
N MET A 92 -24.60 -27.76 9.47
CA MET A 92 -24.69 -27.70 8.01
C MET A 92 -24.75 -26.24 7.47
N PRO A 93 -24.01 -25.93 6.38
CA PRO A 93 -23.98 -24.59 5.82
C PRO A 93 -25.29 -24.27 5.07
N PRO A 94 -25.70 -22.99 5.00
CA PRO A 94 -26.82 -22.58 4.17
C PRO A 94 -26.55 -22.86 2.68
N ARG A 95 -27.60 -23.17 1.92
CA ARG A 95 -27.49 -23.61 0.50
C ARG A 95 -26.74 -22.63 -0.40
N GLU A 96 -26.80 -21.33 -0.11
CA GLU A 96 -26.09 -20.30 -0.86
C GLU A 96 -24.57 -20.38 -0.63
N LEU A 97 -24.16 -20.49 0.63
CA LEU A 97 -22.75 -20.66 1.02
C LEU A 97 -22.19 -22.00 0.54
N LEU A 98 -23.02 -23.05 0.55
CA LEU A 98 -22.64 -24.37 0.06
C LEU A 98 -22.21 -24.33 -1.42
N ARG A 99 -22.93 -23.58 -2.27
CA ARG A 99 -22.59 -23.44 -3.70
C ARG A 99 -21.23 -22.75 -3.90
N THR A 100 -20.97 -21.67 -3.17
CA THR A 100 -19.69 -20.96 -3.27
C THR A 100 -18.54 -21.79 -2.75
N LEU A 101 -18.76 -22.53 -1.66
CA LEU A 101 -17.77 -23.41 -1.05
C LEU A 101 -17.44 -24.60 -1.95
N ILE A 102 -18.43 -25.18 -2.64
CA ILE A 102 -18.20 -26.23 -3.63
C ILE A 102 -17.38 -25.70 -4.82
N GLY A 103 -17.74 -24.53 -5.37
CA GLY A 103 -17.00 -23.93 -6.49
C GLY A 103 -15.54 -23.66 -6.13
N LEU A 104 -15.30 -23.08 -4.95
CA LEU A 104 -13.95 -22.88 -4.43
C LEU A 104 -13.22 -24.20 -4.21
N ALA A 105 -13.90 -25.19 -3.61
CA ALA A 105 -13.29 -26.49 -3.37
C ALA A 105 -12.88 -27.17 -4.68
N ILE A 106 -13.70 -27.17 -5.73
CA ILE A 106 -13.32 -27.72 -7.05
C ILE A 106 -12.03 -27.06 -7.56
N PHE A 107 -11.94 -25.74 -7.50
CA PHE A 107 -10.73 -25.01 -7.89
C PHE A 107 -9.50 -25.45 -7.06
N VAL A 108 -9.62 -25.53 -5.74
CA VAL A 108 -8.54 -25.96 -4.85
C VAL A 108 -8.13 -27.42 -5.08
N GLN A 109 -9.09 -28.29 -5.41
CA GLN A 109 -8.80 -29.70 -5.66
C GLN A 109 -8.03 -29.88 -6.98
N ILE A 110 -8.41 -29.16 -8.05
CA ILE A 110 -7.75 -29.27 -9.35
C ILE A 110 -6.43 -28.48 -9.38
N ALA A 111 -6.52 -27.16 -9.17
CA ALA A 111 -5.37 -26.26 -9.27
C ALA A 111 -4.42 -26.37 -8.07
N GLY A 112 -4.89 -26.90 -6.93
CA GLY A 112 -4.07 -27.19 -5.76
C GLY A 112 -3.59 -28.63 -5.74
N ASN A 113 -4.47 -29.57 -5.39
CA ASN A 113 -4.06 -30.93 -5.04
C ASN A 113 -3.51 -31.75 -6.23
N ILE A 114 -4.22 -31.79 -7.38
CA ILE A 114 -3.75 -32.51 -8.57
C ILE A 114 -2.48 -31.85 -9.14
N ALA A 115 -2.52 -30.53 -9.33
CA ALA A 115 -1.38 -29.80 -9.88
C ALA A 115 -0.12 -29.96 -9.01
N PHE A 116 -0.26 -29.90 -7.68
CA PHE A 116 0.85 -30.12 -6.76
C PHE A 116 1.38 -31.55 -6.83
N GLN A 117 0.50 -32.56 -6.83
CA GLN A 117 0.90 -33.96 -6.94
C GLN A 117 1.66 -34.23 -8.25
N TRP A 118 1.19 -33.66 -9.36
CA TRP A 118 1.86 -33.76 -10.64
C TRP A 118 3.21 -33.02 -10.65
N SER A 119 3.30 -31.86 -10.01
CA SER A 119 4.57 -31.11 -9.87
C SER A 119 5.64 -31.88 -9.10
N LEU A 120 5.25 -32.67 -8.09
CA LEU A 120 6.17 -33.53 -7.34
C LEU A 120 6.80 -34.61 -8.22
N ALA A 121 6.11 -35.08 -9.25
CA ALA A 121 6.64 -36.05 -10.21
C ALA A 121 7.72 -35.42 -11.11
N GLN A 122 7.44 -34.21 -11.61
CA GLN A 122 8.28 -33.53 -12.61
C GLN A 122 9.51 -32.83 -12.01
N VAL A 123 9.34 -32.14 -10.89
CA VAL A 123 10.32 -31.17 -10.38
C VAL A 123 10.93 -31.63 -9.03
N GLY A 124 10.33 -32.61 -8.37
CA GLY A 124 10.82 -33.17 -7.10
C GLY A 124 10.40 -32.38 -5.86
N LEU A 125 10.64 -32.97 -4.68
CA LEU A 125 10.16 -32.45 -3.39
C LEU A 125 10.89 -31.15 -2.99
N ALA A 126 12.22 -31.12 -3.14
CA ALA A 126 13.04 -29.98 -2.73
C ALA A 126 12.77 -28.70 -3.54
N LEU A 127 12.17 -28.78 -4.73
CA LEU A 127 11.87 -27.62 -5.57
C LEU A 127 10.37 -27.30 -5.63
N ALA A 128 9.47 -28.30 -5.66
CA ALA A 128 8.03 -28.06 -5.68
C ALA A 128 7.50 -27.40 -4.39
N VAL A 129 8.01 -27.80 -3.22
CA VAL A 129 7.56 -27.26 -1.92
C VAL A 129 7.94 -25.78 -1.75
N PRO A 130 9.20 -25.35 -1.96
CA PRO A 130 9.55 -23.93 -1.89
C PRO A 130 8.75 -23.04 -2.85
N LEU A 131 8.57 -23.47 -4.10
CA LEU A 131 7.82 -22.72 -5.11
C LEU A 131 6.35 -22.52 -4.70
N GLY A 132 5.71 -23.60 -4.22
CA GLY A 132 4.36 -23.53 -3.67
C GLY A 132 4.27 -22.58 -2.48
N PHE A 133 5.19 -22.68 -1.52
CA PHE A 133 5.18 -21.83 -0.32
C PHE A 133 5.50 -20.36 -0.60
N GLY A 134 6.41 -20.08 -1.54
CA GLY A 134 6.65 -18.71 -2.00
C GLY A 134 5.37 -18.06 -2.51
N MET A 135 4.60 -18.79 -3.32
CA MET A 135 3.29 -18.33 -3.80
C MET A 135 2.24 -18.23 -2.68
N ILE A 136 2.23 -19.16 -1.71
CA ILE A 136 1.33 -19.11 -0.55
C ILE A 136 1.58 -17.86 0.31
N ILE A 137 2.85 -17.53 0.58
CA ILE A 137 3.21 -16.38 1.43
C ILE A 137 2.80 -15.07 0.75
N VAL A 138 3.17 -14.88 -0.51
CA VAL A 138 2.86 -13.65 -1.25
C VAL A 138 1.35 -13.49 -1.44
N SER A 139 0.69 -14.53 -1.94
CA SER A 139 -0.74 -14.49 -2.23
C SER A 139 -1.57 -14.42 -0.95
N GLY A 140 -1.16 -15.14 0.10
CA GLY A 140 -1.83 -15.14 1.40
C GLY A 140 -1.72 -13.79 2.11
N ALA A 141 -0.58 -13.09 2.01
CA ALA A 141 -0.43 -11.74 2.55
C ALA A 141 -1.36 -10.73 1.84
N ILE A 142 -1.41 -10.79 0.51
CA ILE A 142 -2.25 -9.92 -0.32
C ILE A 142 -3.74 -10.21 -0.07
N LEU A 143 -4.14 -11.49 -0.14
CA LEU A 143 -5.53 -11.90 0.05
C LEU A 143 -5.99 -11.66 1.49
N GLY A 144 -5.16 -11.92 2.50
CA GLY A 144 -5.46 -11.58 3.89
C GLY A 144 -5.71 -10.08 4.09
N ARG A 145 -4.89 -9.22 3.46
CA ARG A 145 -5.09 -7.77 3.51
C ARG A 145 -6.36 -7.32 2.76
N ILE A 146 -6.64 -7.86 1.58
CA ILE A 146 -7.76 -7.42 0.74
C ILE A 146 -9.10 -8.00 1.20
N TRP A 147 -9.14 -9.26 1.63
CA TRP A 147 -10.39 -9.96 2.00
C TRP A 147 -10.71 -9.89 3.48
N LEU A 148 -9.70 -9.86 4.35
CA LEU A 148 -9.88 -9.92 5.81
C LEU A 148 -9.45 -8.63 6.52
N SER A 149 -8.89 -7.65 5.78
CA SER A 149 -8.35 -6.40 6.34
C SER A 149 -7.27 -6.63 7.41
N GLU A 150 -6.54 -7.75 7.33
CA GLU A 150 -5.46 -8.04 8.29
C GLU A 150 -4.25 -7.09 8.04
N PRO A 151 -3.69 -6.45 9.09
CA PRO A 151 -2.58 -5.52 8.95
C PRO A 151 -1.26 -6.24 8.64
N ILE A 152 -0.46 -5.68 7.73
CA ILE A 152 0.91 -6.14 7.45
C ILE A 152 1.87 -5.18 8.16
N THR A 153 2.53 -5.66 9.21
CA THR A 153 3.53 -4.87 9.94
C THR A 153 4.83 -4.76 9.14
N GLY A 154 5.64 -3.71 9.39
CA GLY A 154 6.95 -3.54 8.73
C GLY A 154 7.89 -4.74 8.98
N ARG A 155 7.83 -5.37 10.16
CA ARG A 155 8.60 -6.58 10.48
C ARG A 155 8.13 -7.79 9.66
N SER A 156 6.82 -7.98 9.52
CA SER A 156 6.25 -9.02 8.68
C SER A 156 6.65 -8.83 7.22
N ALA A 157 6.69 -7.59 6.72
CA ALA A 157 7.16 -7.30 5.36
C ALA A 157 8.64 -7.70 5.16
N ILE A 158 9.51 -7.40 6.13
CA ILE A 158 10.92 -7.81 6.08
C ILE A 158 11.06 -9.34 6.10
N SER A 159 10.32 -10.02 6.97
CA SER A 159 10.35 -11.49 7.02
C SER A 159 9.85 -12.14 5.72
N ILE A 160 8.79 -11.60 5.13
CA ILE A 160 8.29 -12.02 3.80
C ILE A 160 9.38 -11.86 2.74
N LEU A 161 10.09 -10.72 2.72
CA LEU A 161 11.19 -10.50 1.77
C LEU A 161 12.33 -11.50 1.97
N VAL A 162 12.71 -11.78 3.22
CA VAL A 162 13.74 -12.79 3.57
C VAL A 162 13.31 -14.18 3.13
N LEU A 163 12.04 -14.56 3.34
CA LEU A 163 11.50 -15.86 2.93
C LEU A 163 11.39 -15.99 1.40
N ILE A 164 11.02 -14.93 0.68
CA ILE A 164 11.02 -14.92 -0.79
C ILE A 164 12.44 -15.08 -1.32
N ALA A 165 13.42 -14.37 -0.73
CA ALA A 165 14.83 -14.54 -1.08
C ALA A 165 15.33 -15.96 -0.78
N ALA A 166 14.91 -16.54 0.35
CA ALA A 166 15.23 -17.93 0.72
C ALA A 166 14.69 -18.92 -0.32
N VAL A 167 13.40 -18.82 -0.67
CA VAL A 167 12.77 -19.65 -1.71
C VAL A 167 13.50 -19.49 -3.03
N GLY A 168 13.88 -18.26 -3.38
CA GLY A 168 14.62 -17.99 -4.60
C GLY A 168 15.98 -18.65 -4.69
N ILE A 169 16.74 -18.59 -3.60
CA ILE A 169 18.04 -19.23 -3.49
C ILE A 169 17.87 -20.75 -3.53
N LEU A 170 16.87 -21.32 -2.85
CA LEU A 170 16.56 -22.75 -2.94
C LEU A 170 16.21 -23.18 -4.36
N SER A 171 15.45 -22.36 -5.09
CA SER A 171 15.06 -22.64 -6.48
C SER A 171 16.24 -22.62 -7.45
N VAL A 172 17.16 -21.65 -7.33
CA VAL A 172 18.40 -21.61 -8.12
C VAL A 172 19.36 -22.73 -7.71
N GLY A 173 19.37 -23.08 -6.42
CA GLY A 173 20.19 -24.13 -5.84
C GLY A 173 19.84 -25.56 -6.23
N ALA A 174 18.63 -25.79 -6.71
CA ALA A 174 18.19 -27.07 -7.26
C ALA A 174 18.58 -27.24 -8.74
N ALA A 175 19.12 -26.20 -9.39
CA ALA A 175 19.45 -26.21 -10.82
C ALA A 175 20.78 -26.90 -11.19
N PRO A 176 21.85 -26.95 -10.37
CA PRO A 176 23.13 -27.49 -10.81
C PRO A 176 23.35 -28.93 -10.31
N ASP A 177 22.62 -29.90 -10.90
CA ASP A 177 23.14 -31.25 -11.19
C ASP A 177 22.14 -32.15 -11.97
N GLN A 178 21.31 -31.54 -12.82
CA GLN A 178 20.39 -32.26 -13.70
C GLN A 178 21.09 -33.15 -14.75
N LYS A 179 22.43 -33.20 -14.83
CA LYS A 179 23.14 -34.12 -15.73
C LYS A 179 23.15 -35.58 -15.27
N ALA A 180 22.79 -35.90 -14.03
CA ALA A 180 22.91 -37.25 -13.49
C ALA A 180 21.58 -38.05 -13.38
N VAL A 181 20.43 -37.41 -13.58
CA VAL A 181 19.09 -38.06 -13.54
C VAL A 181 18.30 -37.85 -14.84
N LEU A 182 18.76 -36.98 -15.73
CA LEU A 182 18.19 -36.82 -17.08
C LEU A 182 18.69 -37.95 -18.00
N SER A 183 18.03 -39.10 -17.95
CA SER A 183 17.92 -39.91 -19.16
C SER A 183 17.31 -39.03 -20.26
N GLU A 184 17.87 -39.11 -21.47
CA GLU A 184 17.63 -38.33 -22.70
C GLU A 184 16.17 -38.16 -23.19
N SER A 185 15.14 -38.48 -22.41
CA SER A 185 13.75 -38.63 -22.88
C SER A 185 12.71 -37.68 -22.28
N VAL A 186 13.04 -36.80 -21.31
CA VAL A 186 12.05 -35.84 -20.77
C VAL A 186 12.34 -34.43 -21.26
N ALA A 187 11.48 -33.95 -22.16
CA ALA A 187 11.60 -32.65 -22.79
C ALA A 187 11.54 -31.50 -21.75
N LYS A 188 12.47 -30.55 -21.86
CA LYS A 188 12.53 -29.26 -21.13
C LYS A 188 11.15 -28.58 -20.82
N PRO A 189 10.11 -28.63 -21.68
CA PRO A 189 8.76 -28.14 -21.33
C PRO A 189 8.11 -28.78 -20.10
N ALA A 190 8.35 -30.07 -19.81
CA ALA A 190 7.70 -30.75 -18.68
C ALA A 190 8.11 -30.16 -17.32
N ILE A 191 9.38 -29.77 -17.19
CA ILE A 191 9.92 -29.12 -15.99
C ILE A 191 9.29 -27.73 -15.80
N VAL A 192 9.20 -26.94 -16.88
CA VAL A 192 8.58 -25.59 -16.85
C VAL A 192 7.11 -25.69 -16.45
N LEU A 193 6.37 -26.63 -17.05
CA LEU A 193 4.98 -26.88 -16.68
C LEU A 193 4.86 -27.35 -15.22
N GLY A 194 5.80 -28.17 -14.73
CA GLY A 194 5.86 -28.59 -13.33
C GLY A 194 6.06 -27.42 -12.35
N VAL A 195 6.91 -26.45 -12.70
CA VAL A 195 7.08 -25.20 -11.93
C VAL A 195 5.80 -24.38 -11.90
N ILE A 196 5.15 -24.22 -13.06
CA ILE A 196 3.86 -23.51 -13.17
C ILE A 196 2.79 -24.20 -12.30
N ALA A 197 2.74 -25.54 -12.31
CA ALA A 197 1.82 -26.33 -11.51
C ALA A 197 2.08 -26.20 -9.99
N ALA A 198 3.34 -26.12 -9.56
CA ALA A 198 3.68 -25.85 -8.16
C ALA A 198 3.24 -24.45 -7.72
N CYS A 199 3.46 -23.44 -8.57
CA CYS A 199 3.04 -22.06 -8.31
C CYS A 199 1.52 -21.89 -8.29
N SER A 200 0.80 -22.52 -9.23
CA SER A 200 -0.67 -22.50 -9.26
C SER A 200 -1.27 -23.17 -8.03
N ALA A 201 -0.65 -24.25 -7.56
CA ALA A 201 -1.04 -24.90 -6.31
C ALA A 201 -0.84 -24.01 -5.10
N GLY A 202 0.30 -23.32 -5.01
CA GLY A 202 0.55 -22.37 -3.94
C GLY A 202 -0.49 -21.24 -3.90
N PHE A 203 -0.88 -20.70 -5.06
CA PHE A 203 -1.96 -19.72 -5.15
C PHE A 203 -3.31 -20.30 -4.70
N ALA A 204 -3.68 -21.49 -5.17
CA ALA A 204 -4.93 -22.15 -4.80
C ALA A 204 -5.01 -22.40 -3.28
N TYR A 205 -3.92 -22.82 -2.65
CA TYR A 205 -3.85 -22.99 -1.19
C TYR A 205 -3.92 -21.66 -0.42
N ALA A 206 -3.38 -20.56 -0.97
CA ALA A 206 -3.55 -19.23 -0.37
C ALA A 206 -5.02 -18.76 -0.37
N VAL A 207 -5.73 -18.98 -1.47
CA VAL A 207 -7.17 -18.71 -1.54
C VAL A 207 -7.92 -19.58 -0.53
N ASN A 208 -7.60 -20.86 -0.46
CA ASN A 208 -8.22 -21.81 0.47
C ASN A 208 -8.03 -21.40 1.94
N THR A 209 -6.80 -21.08 2.34
CA THR A 209 -6.47 -20.68 3.73
C THR A 209 -7.14 -19.37 4.11
N THR A 210 -7.17 -18.39 3.21
CA THR A 210 -7.89 -17.12 3.42
C THR A 210 -9.39 -17.34 3.57
N TYR A 211 -9.97 -18.25 2.78
CA TYR A 211 -11.39 -18.56 2.86
C TYR A 211 -11.76 -19.33 4.14
N ILE A 212 -10.94 -20.31 4.55
CA ILE A 212 -11.11 -21.03 5.82
C ILE A 212 -11.08 -20.04 6.98
N ARG A 213 -10.16 -19.06 6.98
CA ARG A 213 -10.11 -17.99 7.97
C ARG A 213 -11.37 -17.12 7.95
N ALA A 214 -11.85 -16.72 6.76
CA ALA A 214 -13.07 -15.93 6.64
C ALA A 214 -14.28 -16.66 7.25
N MET A 215 -14.40 -17.97 7.01
CA MET A 215 -15.49 -18.79 7.55
C MET A 215 -15.34 -19.02 9.06
N ALA A 216 -14.12 -19.22 9.54
CA ALA A 216 -13.81 -19.35 10.96
C ALA A 216 -14.21 -18.10 11.76
N LEU A 217 -14.09 -16.91 11.16
CA LEU A 217 -14.53 -15.64 11.75
C LEU A 217 -16.05 -15.42 11.64
N GLY A 218 -16.69 -15.91 10.58
CA GLY A 218 -18.11 -15.72 10.27
C GLY A 218 -19.10 -16.64 11.00
N ALA A 219 -18.76 -17.13 12.20
CA ALA A 219 -19.55 -18.03 13.04
C ALA A 219 -19.89 -19.43 12.44
N MET A 220 -19.24 -19.84 11.34
CA MET A 220 -19.38 -21.19 10.81
C MET A 220 -18.39 -22.15 11.49
N PRO A 221 -18.82 -23.35 11.93
CA PRO A 221 -17.90 -24.35 12.45
C PRO A 221 -16.85 -24.73 11.42
N VAL A 222 -15.56 -24.63 11.78
CA VAL A 222 -14.44 -24.94 10.88
C VAL A 222 -14.51 -26.37 10.35
N ALA A 223 -14.96 -27.32 11.18
CA ALA A 223 -15.18 -28.71 10.77
C ALA A 223 -16.08 -28.83 9.53
N THR A 224 -17.11 -27.99 9.42
CA THR A 224 -18.03 -27.97 8.28
C THR A 224 -17.33 -27.53 7.01
N THR A 225 -16.56 -26.44 7.07
CA THR A 225 -15.81 -25.93 5.91
C THR A 225 -14.81 -26.97 5.41
N LEU A 226 -14.05 -27.59 6.33
CA LEU A 226 -13.08 -28.64 5.99
C LEU A 226 -13.76 -29.90 5.45
N MET A 227 -14.92 -30.29 6.00
CA MET A 227 -15.72 -31.43 5.52
C MET A 227 -16.17 -31.22 4.08
N VAL A 228 -16.69 -30.05 3.71
CA VAL A 228 -17.11 -29.80 2.32
C VAL A 228 -15.92 -29.84 1.37
N ILE A 229 -14.82 -29.15 1.72
CA ILE A 229 -13.63 -29.10 0.86
C ILE A 229 -13.06 -30.51 0.62
N SER A 230 -12.96 -31.33 1.66
CA SER A 230 -12.45 -32.70 1.57
C SER A 230 -13.41 -33.64 0.82
N THR A 231 -14.73 -33.53 1.07
CA THR A 231 -15.75 -34.31 0.35
C THR A 231 -15.73 -34.02 -1.14
N VAL A 232 -15.65 -32.74 -1.53
CA VAL A 232 -15.51 -32.35 -2.94
C VAL A 232 -14.23 -32.94 -3.54
N GLY A 233 -13.14 -33.01 -2.77
CA GLY A 233 -11.92 -33.70 -3.19
C GLY A 233 -12.14 -35.17 -3.55
N VAL A 234 -12.78 -35.93 -2.66
CA VAL A 234 -13.08 -37.35 -2.91
C VAL A 234 -13.97 -37.51 -4.15
N VAL A 235 -15.00 -36.68 -4.30
CA VAL A 235 -15.92 -36.74 -5.45
C VAL A 235 -15.23 -36.39 -6.76
N VAL A 236 -14.52 -35.25 -6.81
CA VAL A 236 -13.85 -34.75 -8.02
C VAL A 236 -12.72 -35.68 -8.43
N HIS A 237 -11.83 -36.03 -7.50
CA HIS A 237 -10.71 -36.92 -7.81
C HIS A 237 -11.20 -38.31 -8.18
N GLY A 238 -12.22 -38.83 -7.49
CA GLY A 238 -12.80 -40.13 -7.80
C GLY A 238 -13.40 -40.19 -9.19
N LEU A 239 -14.08 -39.13 -9.63
CA LEU A 239 -14.60 -39.02 -10.99
C LEU A 239 -13.47 -38.96 -12.02
N ILE A 240 -12.42 -38.16 -11.76
CA ILE A 240 -11.25 -38.04 -12.65
C ILE A 240 -10.53 -39.39 -12.76
N THR A 241 -10.30 -40.08 -11.63
CA THR A 241 -9.70 -41.43 -11.60
C THR A 241 -10.56 -42.43 -12.36
N ALA A 242 -11.89 -42.41 -12.19
CA ALA A 242 -12.78 -43.32 -12.89
C ALA A 242 -12.70 -43.15 -14.41
N VAL A 243 -12.52 -41.91 -14.89
CA VAL A 243 -12.36 -41.61 -16.32
C VAL A 243 -10.96 -41.94 -16.84
N GLN A 244 -9.90 -41.67 -16.07
CA GLN A 244 -8.52 -41.80 -16.52
C GLN A 244 -7.96 -43.23 -16.41
N ILE A 245 -8.23 -43.92 -15.31
CA ILE A 245 -7.54 -45.17 -14.93
C ILE A 245 -8.45 -46.39 -15.06
N GLY A 246 -9.75 -46.23 -14.80
CA GLY A 246 -10.71 -47.34 -14.77
C GLY A 246 -10.44 -48.37 -13.66
N TRP A 247 -11.22 -49.47 -13.63
CA TRP A 247 -11.11 -50.50 -12.58
C TRP A 247 -9.80 -51.29 -12.63
N THR A 248 -9.22 -51.45 -13.82
CA THR A 248 -8.01 -52.23 -14.06
C THR A 248 -6.75 -51.60 -13.45
N GLY A 249 -6.62 -50.27 -13.52
CA GLY A 249 -5.48 -49.59 -12.88
C GLY A 249 -5.60 -49.44 -11.36
N VAL A 250 -6.82 -49.47 -10.81
CA VAL A 250 -7.02 -49.54 -9.34
C VAL A 250 -6.50 -50.86 -8.78
N THR A 251 -6.77 -51.98 -9.46
CA THR A 251 -6.27 -53.30 -9.04
C THR A 251 -4.77 -53.49 -9.23
N ALA A 252 -4.11 -52.62 -10.02
CA ALA A 252 -2.66 -52.67 -10.26
C ALA A 252 -1.83 -51.99 -9.16
N THR A 253 -2.47 -51.33 -8.19
CA THR A 253 -1.76 -50.60 -7.11
C THR A 253 -1.14 -51.58 -6.12
N THR A 254 0.17 -51.45 -5.87
CA THR A 254 0.91 -52.35 -4.95
C THR A 254 0.61 -52.06 -3.47
N PRO A 255 0.81 -53.02 -2.54
CA PRO A 255 0.61 -52.80 -1.11
C PRO A 255 1.46 -51.65 -0.54
N GLU A 256 2.67 -51.45 -1.06
CA GLU A 256 3.56 -50.34 -0.67
C GLU A 256 2.99 -48.99 -1.11
N GLN A 257 2.48 -48.89 -2.35
CA GLN A 257 1.80 -47.71 -2.86
C GLN A 257 0.53 -47.39 -2.06
N TRP A 258 -0.25 -48.41 -1.70
CA TRP A 258 -1.39 -48.26 -0.79
C TRP A 258 -0.98 -47.70 0.57
N GLY A 259 0.08 -48.26 1.17
CA GLY A 259 0.62 -47.80 2.44
C GLY A 259 1.05 -46.33 2.39
N ALA A 260 1.76 -45.93 1.32
CA ALA A 260 2.16 -44.54 1.12
C ALA A 260 0.97 -43.60 0.89
N MET A 261 -0.02 -43.99 0.09
CA MET A 261 -1.22 -43.15 -0.14
C MET A 261 -2.06 -42.95 1.13
N TYR A 262 -2.28 -43.99 1.93
CA TYR A 262 -2.99 -43.86 3.20
C TYR A 262 -2.17 -43.10 4.25
N GLY A 263 -0.86 -43.34 4.32
CA GLY A 263 0.06 -42.57 5.17
C GLY A 263 0.04 -41.07 4.83
N ALA A 264 0.05 -40.74 3.54
CA ALA A 264 -0.14 -39.39 3.05
C ALA A 264 -1.52 -38.82 3.46
N GLY A 265 -2.59 -39.59 3.29
CA GLY A 265 -3.95 -39.16 3.63
C GLY A 265 -4.15 -38.87 5.12
N ILE A 266 -3.66 -39.73 6.01
CA ILE A 266 -3.76 -39.56 7.47
C ILE A 266 -2.95 -38.32 7.90
N SER A 267 -1.70 -38.22 7.44
CA SER A 267 -0.84 -37.07 7.74
C SER A 267 -1.44 -35.77 7.22
N ASN A 268 -1.98 -35.77 6.00
CA ASN A 268 -2.69 -34.64 5.41
C ASN A 268 -3.96 -34.27 6.19
N ALA A 269 -4.71 -35.25 6.73
CA ALA A 269 -5.88 -34.97 7.57
C ALA A 269 -5.47 -34.28 8.87
N VAL A 270 -4.49 -34.81 9.59
CA VAL A 270 -3.93 -34.17 10.80
C VAL A 270 -3.49 -32.74 10.49
N ALA A 271 -2.78 -32.56 9.39
CA ALA A 271 -2.28 -31.27 8.97
C ALA A 271 -3.40 -30.27 8.64
N PHE A 272 -4.40 -30.69 7.86
CA PHE A 272 -5.49 -29.85 7.38
C PHE A 272 -6.44 -29.41 8.50
N PHE A 273 -6.76 -30.31 9.45
CA PHE A 273 -7.55 -29.95 10.61
C PHE A 273 -6.76 -29.05 11.57
N SER A 274 -5.49 -29.37 11.84
CA SER A 274 -4.63 -28.51 12.68
C SER A 274 -4.51 -27.11 12.08
N LEU A 275 -4.38 -27.01 10.75
CA LEU A 275 -4.37 -25.74 10.02
C LEU A 275 -5.67 -24.95 10.22
N GLY A 276 -6.82 -25.59 10.02
CA GLY A 276 -8.12 -24.95 10.17
C GLY A 276 -8.34 -24.42 11.59
N TYR A 277 -7.95 -25.18 12.61
CA TYR A 277 -8.02 -24.75 14.01
C TYR A 277 -6.96 -23.71 14.39
N ALA A 278 -5.80 -23.70 13.73
CA ALA A 278 -4.81 -22.64 13.88
C ALA A 278 -5.36 -21.32 13.30
N LEU A 279 -5.99 -21.37 12.12
CA LEU A 279 -6.66 -20.23 11.47
C LEU A 279 -7.86 -19.69 12.26
N GLN A 280 -8.34 -20.34 13.33
CA GLN A 280 -9.28 -19.71 14.26
C GLN A 280 -8.57 -18.72 15.18
N ARG A 281 -7.31 -18.98 15.53
CA ARG A 281 -6.58 -18.30 16.61
C ARG A 281 -5.53 -17.32 16.12
N ILE A 282 -4.95 -17.56 14.94
CA ILE A 282 -3.90 -16.75 14.35
C ILE A 282 -4.23 -16.36 12.90
N SER A 283 -3.60 -15.27 12.44
CA SER A 283 -3.87 -14.69 11.12
C SER A 283 -3.38 -15.57 9.96
N VAL A 284 -3.90 -15.35 8.75
CA VAL A 284 -3.51 -16.14 7.56
C VAL A 284 -2.01 -16.04 7.33
N LEU A 285 -1.47 -14.83 7.48
CA LEU A 285 -0.04 -14.57 7.32
C LEU A 285 0.81 -15.34 8.32
N HIS A 286 0.46 -15.31 9.61
CA HIS A 286 1.22 -16.00 10.65
C HIS A 286 1.23 -17.52 10.45
N VAL A 287 0.08 -18.11 10.12
CA VAL A 287 -0.02 -19.55 9.81
C VAL A 287 0.84 -19.92 8.61
N ASN A 288 0.76 -19.16 7.53
CA ASN A 288 1.49 -19.46 6.30
C ASN A 288 3.00 -19.34 6.49
N ILE A 289 3.46 -18.42 7.35
CA ILE A 289 4.88 -18.31 7.68
C ILE A 289 5.34 -19.46 8.58
N LEU A 290 4.54 -19.89 9.57
CA LEU A 290 4.86 -21.10 10.34
C LEU A 290 4.96 -22.33 9.44
N ASN A 291 4.06 -22.46 8.46
CA ASN A 291 4.12 -23.52 7.47
C ASN A 291 5.27 -23.38 6.47
N ALA A 292 5.89 -22.21 6.32
CA ALA A 292 7.10 -22.06 5.51
C ALA A 292 8.28 -22.88 6.07
N SER A 293 8.25 -23.27 7.36
CA SER A 293 9.20 -24.25 7.92
C SER A 293 9.24 -25.57 7.14
N GLN A 294 8.14 -25.94 6.46
CA GLN A 294 8.08 -27.12 5.59
C GLN A 294 9.10 -27.06 4.47
N VAL A 295 9.46 -25.87 3.98
CA VAL A 295 10.45 -25.67 2.93
C VAL A 295 11.80 -26.26 3.37
N ALA A 296 12.25 -25.93 4.57
CA ALA A 296 13.50 -26.44 5.12
C ALA A 296 13.42 -27.95 5.43
N MET A 297 12.31 -28.41 6.04
CA MET A 297 12.13 -29.84 6.36
C MET A 297 12.02 -30.71 5.11
N ALA A 298 11.36 -30.22 4.06
CA ALA A 298 11.21 -30.91 2.77
C ALA A 298 12.54 -30.98 2.01
N ALA A 299 13.34 -29.91 2.04
CA ALA A 299 14.69 -29.93 1.45
C ALA A 299 15.59 -30.95 2.16
N ILE A 300 15.57 -30.98 3.50
CA ILE A 300 16.31 -31.98 4.29
C ILE A 300 15.81 -33.40 3.99
N ALA A 301 14.49 -33.60 3.92
CA ALA A 301 13.91 -34.90 3.60
C ALA A 301 14.23 -35.35 2.16
N GLY A 302 14.24 -34.43 1.19
CA GLY A 302 14.69 -34.69 -0.18
C GLY A 302 16.09 -35.29 -0.21
N VAL A 303 17.03 -34.68 0.52
CA VAL A 303 18.42 -35.17 0.59
C VAL A 303 18.54 -36.48 1.36
N LEU A 304 17.98 -36.55 2.57
CA LEU A 304 18.20 -37.68 3.47
C LEU A 304 17.41 -38.95 3.08
N ILE A 305 16.19 -38.78 2.55
CA ILE A 305 15.27 -39.91 2.27
C ILE A 305 15.30 -40.28 0.79
N PHE A 306 15.34 -39.28 -0.10
CA PHE A 306 15.28 -39.52 -1.56
C PHE A 306 16.65 -39.44 -2.24
N GLY A 307 17.72 -39.21 -1.48
CA GLY A 307 19.09 -39.15 -2.01
C GLY A 307 19.32 -37.97 -2.95
N GLU A 308 18.53 -36.90 -2.84
CA GLU A 308 18.73 -35.69 -3.65
C GLU A 308 20.08 -35.05 -3.28
N LYS A 309 20.85 -34.57 -4.27
CA LYS A 309 22.20 -34.04 -3.99
C LYS A 309 22.11 -32.74 -3.19
N PRO A 310 22.81 -32.61 -2.04
CA PRO A 310 22.81 -31.38 -1.27
C PRO A 310 23.55 -30.27 -2.03
N SER A 311 22.93 -29.10 -2.17
CA SER A 311 23.55 -27.93 -2.79
C SER A 311 23.90 -26.86 -1.75
N MET A 312 24.91 -26.02 -2.03
CA MET A 312 25.27 -24.90 -1.15
C MET A 312 24.11 -23.93 -0.96
N ALA A 313 23.34 -23.71 -2.02
CA ALA A 313 22.14 -22.89 -1.98
C ALA A 313 21.01 -23.52 -1.13
N MET A 314 20.94 -24.84 -1.01
CA MET A 314 20.06 -25.51 -0.05
C MET A 314 20.37 -25.09 1.39
N TYR A 315 21.64 -25.15 1.81
CA TYR A 315 22.03 -24.76 3.18
C TYR A 315 21.77 -23.28 3.45
N VAL A 316 22.09 -22.41 2.50
CA VAL A 316 21.86 -20.95 2.61
C VAL A 316 20.36 -20.65 2.68
N GLY A 317 19.55 -21.28 1.82
CA GLY A 317 18.10 -21.11 1.81
C GLY A 317 17.40 -21.65 3.06
N CYS A 318 17.83 -22.80 3.59
CA CYS A 318 17.36 -23.31 4.87
C CYS A 318 17.72 -22.36 6.03
N GLY A 319 18.95 -21.81 6.04
CA GLY A 319 19.38 -20.81 7.01
C GLY A 319 18.57 -19.51 6.96
N LEU A 320 18.29 -19.00 5.75
CA LEU A 320 17.44 -17.84 5.54
C LEU A 320 15.97 -18.09 5.94
N THR A 321 15.46 -19.30 5.71
CA THR A 321 14.11 -19.69 6.15
C THR A 321 14.01 -19.69 7.67
N ALA A 322 15.02 -20.23 8.36
CA ALA A 322 15.12 -20.15 9.82
C ALA A 322 15.23 -18.70 10.31
N LEU A 323 16.05 -17.87 9.66
CA LEU A 323 16.18 -16.44 9.98
C LEU A 323 14.85 -15.69 9.79
N GLY A 324 14.14 -15.93 8.70
CA GLY A 324 12.83 -15.34 8.42
C GLY A 324 11.81 -15.65 9.51
N MET A 325 11.81 -16.88 10.05
CA MET A 325 10.97 -17.27 11.19
C MET A 325 11.43 -16.61 12.51
N ILE A 326 12.74 -16.54 12.76
CA ILE A 326 13.29 -15.90 13.97
C ILE A 326 12.97 -14.39 13.99
N LEU A 327 13.03 -13.70 12.85
CA LEU A 327 12.69 -12.28 12.75
C LEU A 327 11.24 -11.96 13.15
N ILE A 328 10.34 -12.94 13.09
CA ILE A 328 8.95 -12.82 13.55
C ILE A 328 8.85 -13.06 15.05
N GLN A 329 9.65 -13.98 15.59
CA GLN A 329 9.65 -14.34 17.02
C GLN A 329 10.51 -13.41 17.88
N ALA A 330 11.45 -12.67 17.28
CA ALA A 330 12.29 -11.69 17.95
C ALA A 330 11.49 -10.45 18.37
N ARG A 331 10.62 -10.63 19.37
CA ARG A 331 10.03 -9.54 20.14
C ARG A 331 11.19 -8.88 20.90
N LYS A 332 11.49 -7.63 20.56
CA LYS A 332 12.35 -6.80 21.40
C LYS A 332 11.70 -6.76 22.77
N LYS A 333 12.39 -7.26 23.79
CA LYS A 333 12.02 -7.01 25.18
C LYS A 333 12.07 -5.48 25.36
N ASP A 334 11.01 -4.94 25.96
CA ASP A 334 10.85 -3.54 26.42
C ASP A 334 10.05 -2.60 25.52
N SER A 335 8.77 -2.41 25.85
CA SER A 335 8.30 -1.20 26.54
C SER A 335 6.84 -1.39 26.99
N ALA A 336 6.48 -0.84 28.15
CA ALA A 336 5.12 -0.91 28.72
C ALA A 336 4.06 -0.25 27.81
N LEU A 337 4.48 0.61 26.87
CA LEU A 337 3.63 1.25 25.86
C LEU A 337 3.05 0.26 24.83
N GLU A 338 3.79 -0.76 24.38
CA GLU A 338 3.21 -1.74 23.45
C GLU A 338 2.14 -2.63 24.13
N ARG A 339 2.20 -2.80 25.47
CA ARG A 339 1.14 -3.49 26.22
C ARG A 339 -0.11 -2.63 26.37
N LEU A 340 0.06 -1.30 26.46
CA LEU A 340 -1.06 -0.36 26.52
C LEU A 340 -1.70 -0.15 25.14
N GLU A 341 -0.93 -0.18 24.05
CA GLU A 341 -1.45 -0.19 22.68
C GLU A 341 -2.12 -1.53 22.32
N GLU A 342 -1.63 -2.67 22.85
CA GLU A 342 -2.33 -3.96 22.76
C GLU A 342 -3.61 -3.97 23.61
N GLU A 343 -3.60 -3.43 24.84
CA GLU A 343 -4.80 -3.27 25.68
C GLU A 343 -5.80 -2.23 25.13
N GLU A 344 -5.35 -1.21 24.37
CA GLU A 344 -6.21 -0.28 23.64
C GLU A 344 -6.79 -0.91 22.37
N ALA A 345 -6.01 -1.71 21.62
CA ALA A 345 -6.54 -2.46 20.48
C ALA A 345 -7.55 -3.53 20.93
N GLU A 346 -7.34 -4.13 22.09
CA GLU A 346 -8.23 -5.11 22.74
C GLU A 346 -9.48 -4.44 23.35
N ALA A 347 -9.36 -3.22 23.88
CA ALA A 347 -10.49 -2.41 24.33
C ALA A 347 -11.32 -1.82 23.17
N VAL A 348 -10.72 -1.56 22.00
CA VAL A 348 -11.43 -1.09 20.80
C VAL A 348 -12.14 -2.24 20.06
N HIS A 349 -11.70 -3.49 20.23
CA HIS A 349 -12.31 -4.66 19.58
C HIS A 349 -13.48 -5.33 20.35
N THR A 350 -13.87 -4.82 21.53
CA THR A 350 -15.00 -5.38 22.30
C THR A 350 -16.38 -4.84 21.93
N HIS A 351 -16.48 -3.85 21.04
CA HIS A 351 -17.76 -3.39 20.47
C HIS A 351 -17.70 -3.25 18.96
N VAL A 352 -17.47 -4.37 18.27
CA VAL A 352 -17.87 -4.51 16.88
C VAL A 352 -18.82 -5.69 16.85
N GLU A 353 -20.11 -5.43 16.59
CA GLU A 353 -21.08 -6.46 16.25
C GLU A 353 -20.44 -7.40 15.21
N PRO A 354 -20.58 -8.73 15.32
CA PRO A 354 -20.14 -9.62 14.27
C PRO A 354 -20.82 -9.16 12.99
N ALA A 355 -20.02 -8.75 12.00
CA ALA A 355 -20.53 -8.26 10.73
C ALA A 355 -21.59 -9.24 10.23
N LYS A 356 -22.85 -8.79 10.14
CA LYS A 356 -23.91 -9.52 9.45
C LYS A 356 -23.28 -10.06 8.17
N PRO A 357 -23.42 -11.36 7.83
CA PRO A 357 -22.94 -11.87 6.56
C PRO A 357 -23.75 -11.14 5.49
N THR A 358 -23.20 -10.03 5.00
CA THR A 358 -23.83 -9.25 3.95
C THR A 358 -23.94 -10.17 2.76
N ALA A 359 -25.16 -10.37 2.28
CA ALA A 359 -25.46 -10.93 0.98
C ALA A 359 -24.86 -10.03 -0.12
N ARG A 360 -23.53 -10.08 -0.25
CA ARG A 360 -22.75 -9.43 -1.32
C ARG A 360 -21.71 -10.42 -1.86
N VAL A 361 -22.07 -11.71 -1.88
CA VAL A 361 -21.29 -12.78 -2.53
C VAL A 361 -21.87 -13.13 -3.91
N SER A 362 -23.07 -12.64 -4.27
CA SER A 362 -23.66 -12.93 -5.59
C SER A 362 -23.19 -12.05 -6.74
N HIS A 363 -22.46 -10.95 -6.47
CA HIS A 363 -21.96 -10.04 -7.51
C HIS A 363 -20.47 -10.24 -7.89
N SER A 364 -19.77 -11.19 -7.28
CA SER A 364 -18.30 -11.19 -7.26
C SER A 364 -17.59 -12.13 -8.24
N VAL A 365 -18.23 -12.61 -9.31
CA VAL A 365 -17.51 -13.37 -10.35
C VAL A 365 -16.65 -12.43 -11.21
N PHE A 366 -17.16 -11.24 -11.53
CA PHE A 366 -16.44 -10.24 -12.34
C PHE A 366 -15.31 -9.54 -11.55
N GLU A 367 -15.50 -9.33 -10.25
CA GLU A 367 -14.47 -8.86 -9.32
C GLU A 367 -13.42 -9.95 -9.00
N MET A 368 -13.79 -11.23 -8.98
CA MET A 368 -12.83 -12.34 -8.89
C MET A 368 -11.88 -12.35 -10.08
N ILE A 369 -12.37 -12.12 -11.30
CA ILE A 369 -11.53 -12.07 -12.51
C ILE A 369 -10.53 -10.91 -12.43
N LYS A 370 -10.96 -9.72 -11.97
CA LYS A 370 -10.03 -8.58 -11.73
C LYS A 370 -8.99 -8.88 -10.65
N LYS A 371 -9.35 -9.60 -9.59
CA LYS A 371 -8.44 -9.95 -8.48
C LYS A 371 -7.51 -11.10 -8.83
N VAL A 372 -7.96 -12.04 -9.66
CA VAL A 372 -7.12 -13.04 -10.33
C VAL A 372 -6.13 -12.35 -11.28
N LEU A 373 -6.54 -11.27 -11.94
CA LEU A 373 -5.63 -10.43 -12.73
C LEU A 373 -4.53 -9.80 -11.86
N ILE A 374 -4.87 -9.26 -10.68
CA ILE A 374 -3.88 -8.71 -9.74
C ILE A 374 -2.95 -9.81 -9.18
N GLY A 375 -3.50 -11.01 -8.91
CA GLY A 375 -2.71 -12.19 -8.54
C GLY A 375 -1.76 -12.66 -9.65
N SER A 376 -2.19 -12.58 -10.92
CA SER A 376 -1.35 -12.87 -12.07
C SER A 376 -0.25 -11.83 -12.29
N VAL A 377 -0.48 -10.57 -11.91
CA VAL A 377 0.57 -9.53 -11.88
C VAL A 377 1.61 -9.83 -10.81
N ALA A 378 1.21 -10.30 -9.62
CA ALA A 378 2.15 -10.74 -8.59
C ALA A 378 2.94 -11.99 -9.02
N ALA A 379 2.28 -12.96 -9.67
CA ALA A 379 2.94 -14.12 -10.27
C ALA A 379 3.91 -13.71 -11.39
N ALA A 380 3.58 -12.71 -12.21
CA ALA A 380 4.44 -12.17 -13.26
C ALA A 380 5.64 -11.38 -12.69
N VAL A 381 5.48 -10.67 -11.57
CA VAL A 381 6.58 -10.01 -10.86
C VAL A 381 7.53 -11.03 -10.26
N VAL A 382 7.01 -12.09 -9.62
CA VAL A 382 7.84 -13.18 -9.07
C VAL A 382 8.54 -13.96 -10.20
N THR A 383 7.84 -14.28 -11.29
CA THR A 383 8.42 -14.96 -12.46
C THR A 383 9.47 -14.08 -13.16
N GLY A 384 9.20 -12.77 -13.31
CA GLY A 384 10.15 -11.82 -13.88
C GLY A 384 11.37 -11.56 -12.99
N PHE A 385 11.22 -11.66 -11.67
CA PHE A 385 12.34 -11.58 -10.73
C PHE A 385 13.24 -12.83 -10.79
N PHE A 386 12.66 -14.02 -11.04
CA PHE A 386 13.40 -15.29 -11.11
C PHE A 386 13.98 -15.62 -12.49
N PHE A 387 13.41 -15.13 -13.58
CA PHE A 387 13.79 -15.53 -14.95
C PHE A 387 14.20 -14.38 -15.88
N GLY A 388 14.27 -13.13 -15.40
CA GLY A 388 14.73 -11.99 -16.20
C GLY A 388 13.71 -11.49 -17.24
N ARG A 389 14.13 -10.50 -18.04
CA ARG A 389 13.27 -9.73 -18.98
C ARG A 389 12.67 -10.56 -20.12
N ASP A 390 13.16 -11.77 -20.37
CA ASP A 390 12.71 -12.60 -21.49
C ASP A 390 11.37 -13.33 -21.20
N ALA A 391 10.92 -13.38 -19.94
CA ALA A 391 9.62 -13.93 -19.59
C ALA A 391 8.42 -13.01 -19.94
N PHE A 392 8.66 -11.71 -20.10
CA PHE A 392 7.59 -10.74 -20.42
C PHE A 392 7.08 -10.83 -21.87
N SER A 393 7.88 -11.41 -22.78
CA SER A 393 7.48 -11.61 -24.18
C SER A 393 6.31 -12.61 -24.34
N TYR A 394 6.12 -13.52 -23.38
CA TYR A 394 5.06 -14.54 -23.44
C TYR A 394 3.77 -14.17 -22.72
N VAL A 395 3.77 -13.07 -21.94
CA VAL A 395 2.59 -12.60 -21.20
C VAL A 395 1.68 -11.71 -22.07
N GLY A 396 2.23 -11.13 -23.15
CA GLY A 396 1.46 -10.35 -24.15
C GLY A 396 0.38 -11.17 -24.89
N THR A 397 0.43 -12.50 -24.82
CA THR A 397 -0.51 -13.42 -25.48
C THR A 397 -1.60 -13.96 -24.54
N SER A 398 -1.67 -13.50 -23.29
CA SER A 398 -2.57 -14.08 -22.27
C SER A 398 -3.94 -13.38 -22.10
N ILE A 399 -4.26 -12.32 -22.86
CA ILE A 399 -5.57 -11.65 -22.80
C ILE A 399 -6.55 -12.11 -23.91
N GLY A 400 -6.16 -13.08 -24.75
CA GLY A 400 -7.03 -13.65 -25.78
C GLY A 400 -7.87 -14.88 -25.38
N TRP A 401 -7.65 -15.46 -24.20
CA TRP A 401 -8.08 -16.84 -23.88
C TRP A 401 -9.25 -16.94 -22.89
N VAL A 402 -10.40 -16.34 -23.25
CA VAL A 402 -11.72 -16.65 -22.61
C VAL A 402 -12.73 -17.16 -23.66
N LYS A 403 -12.26 -17.74 -24.77
CA LYS A 403 -13.16 -18.32 -25.78
C LYS A 403 -12.63 -19.62 -26.40
N ASP A 404 -12.15 -20.54 -25.56
CA ASP A 404 -11.68 -21.87 -26.01
C ASP A 404 -12.63 -23.04 -25.66
N SER A 405 -13.87 -22.77 -25.26
CA SER A 405 -14.92 -23.82 -25.24
C SER A 405 -15.69 -23.96 -26.56
N VAL A 406 -15.19 -23.41 -27.67
CA VAL A 406 -15.75 -23.66 -29.02
C VAL A 406 -14.61 -23.72 -30.03
N ARG A 407 -13.87 -24.85 -30.06
CA ARG A 407 -12.78 -25.05 -31.03
C ARG A 407 -12.90 -26.32 -31.86
N ASP A 408 -14.09 -26.91 -31.95
CA ASP A 408 -14.41 -28.03 -32.86
C ASP A 408 -14.93 -27.55 -34.23
N THR A 409 -14.63 -26.33 -34.68
CA THR A 409 -15.16 -25.83 -35.98
C THR A 409 -14.22 -24.88 -36.73
N VAL A 410 -12.90 -24.91 -36.48
CA VAL A 410 -11.97 -24.07 -37.24
C VAL A 410 -11.34 -24.90 -38.37
N PRO A 411 -11.51 -24.50 -39.65
CA PRO A 411 -10.92 -25.21 -40.79
C PRO A 411 -9.39 -25.26 -40.71
N MET A 412 -8.79 -26.42 -41.00
CA MET A 412 -7.33 -26.67 -40.89
C MET A 412 -6.49 -25.77 -41.82
N GLU A 413 -7.09 -25.29 -42.91
CA GLU A 413 -6.60 -24.25 -43.81
C GLU A 413 -6.14 -23.01 -43.04
N PHE A 414 -6.96 -22.59 -42.08
CA PHE A 414 -6.75 -21.36 -41.32
C PHE A 414 -5.58 -21.50 -40.34
N GLU A 415 -5.35 -22.71 -39.81
CA GLU A 415 -4.20 -22.98 -38.94
C GLU A 415 -2.88 -23.04 -39.73
N ILE A 416 -2.89 -23.57 -40.96
CA ILE A 416 -1.73 -23.53 -41.87
C ILE A 416 -1.41 -22.08 -42.28
N GLU A 417 -2.42 -21.27 -42.60
CA GLU A 417 -2.27 -19.85 -42.94
C GLU A 417 -1.68 -19.05 -41.76
N ARG A 418 -2.15 -19.36 -40.54
CA ARG A 418 -1.63 -18.77 -39.29
C ARG A 418 -0.19 -19.18 -39.05
N ALA A 419 0.17 -20.45 -39.24
CA ALA A 419 1.54 -20.94 -39.09
C ALA A 419 2.49 -20.26 -40.10
N ARG A 420 2.07 -20.11 -41.38
CA ARG A 420 2.81 -19.33 -42.39
C ARG A 420 3.01 -17.88 -41.99
N LYS A 421 1.99 -17.25 -41.40
CA LYS A 421 2.10 -15.87 -40.91
C LYS A 421 3.14 -15.76 -39.79
N MET A 422 3.12 -16.67 -38.82
CA MET A 422 4.11 -16.68 -37.72
C MET A 422 5.55 -16.89 -38.21
N ILE A 423 5.76 -17.71 -39.25
CA ILE A 423 7.08 -17.86 -39.89
C ILE A 423 7.53 -16.56 -40.59
N ARG A 424 6.61 -15.85 -41.28
CA ARG A 424 6.91 -14.54 -41.90
C ARG A 424 7.24 -13.48 -40.86
N ASP A 425 6.63 -13.57 -39.69
CA ASP A 425 6.87 -12.64 -38.59
C ASP A 425 8.28 -12.82 -37.95
N LEU A 426 9.03 -13.89 -38.27
CA LEU A 426 10.45 -14.06 -37.90
C LEU A 426 11.42 -13.22 -38.76
N ASP A 427 11.00 -12.75 -39.94
CA ASP A 427 11.85 -11.94 -40.82
C ASP A 427 12.34 -10.61 -40.22
N PRO A 428 11.51 -9.80 -39.54
CA PRO A 428 12.00 -8.60 -38.85
C PRO A 428 13.02 -8.92 -37.74
N GLU A 429 12.87 -10.04 -37.02
CA GLU A 429 13.80 -10.45 -35.97
C GLU A 429 15.17 -10.86 -36.54
N ILE A 430 15.18 -11.60 -37.65
CA ILE A 430 16.39 -11.96 -38.39
C ILE A 430 17.09 -10.69 -38.93
N ARG A 431 16.33 -9.72 -39.46
CA ARG A 431 16.88 -8.43 -39.93
C ARG A 431 17.49 -7.62 -38.78
N GLN A 432 16.85 -7.62 -37.61
CA GLN A 432 17.36 -6.93 -36.43
C GLN A 432 18.68 -7.53 -35.96
N GLN A 433 18.78 -8.85 -35.85
CA GLN A 433 20.03 -9.52 -35.47
C GLN A 433 21.17 -9.28 -36.49
N MET A 434 20.84 -9.26 -37.77
CA MET A 434 21.81 -8.92 -38.82
C MET A 434 22.38 -7.51 -38.66
N HIS A 435 21.58 -6.52 -38.25
CA HIS A 435 22.07 -5.16 -38.01
C HIS A 435 23.02 -5.07 -36.81
N VAL A 436 22.78 -5.87 -35.77
CA VAL A 436 23.66 -5.93 -34.60
C VAL A 436 25.01 -6.56 -34.97
N ILE A 437 24.98 -7.67 -35.72
CA ILE A 437 26.20 -8.33 -36.22
C ILE A 437 27.02 -7.39 -37.12
N ALA A 438 26.36 -6.66 -38.03
CA ALA A 438 27.05 -5.71 -38.91
C ALA A 438 27.73 -4.56 -38.14
N LYS A 439 27.13 -4.07 -37.04
CA LYS A 439 27.75 -3.05 -36.18
C LYS A 439 28.95 -3.60 -35.43
N GLU A 440 28.83 -4.78 -34.83
CA GLU A 440 29.93 -5.43 -34.11
C GLU A 440 31.09 -5.78 -35.06
N GLU A 441 30.82 -6.16 -36.32
CA GLU A 441 31.84 -6.36 -37.35
C GLU A 441 32.70 -5.11 -37.57
N VAL A 442 32.05 -3.95 -37.72
CA VAL A 442 32.75 -2.67 -37.93
C VAL A 442 33.57 -2.28 -36.69
N GLU A 443 33.05 -2.51 -35.49
CA GLU A 443 33.78 -2.22 -34.25
C GLU A 443 35.00 -3.13 -34.06
N VAL A 444 34.87 -4.43 -34.35
CA VAL A 444 35.98 -5.38 -34.32
C VAL A 444 37.05 -5.00 -35.34
N GLU A 445 36.66 -4.62 -36.56
CA GLU A 445 37.60 -4.21 -37.60
C GLU A 445 38.35 -2.92 -37.20
N ARG A 446 37.66 -1.94 -36.60
CA ARG A 446 38.30 -0.72 -36.07
C ARG A 446 39.34 -1.07 -34.99
N LEU A 447 38.97 -1.90 -34.02
CA LEU A 447 39.87 -2.32 -32.93
C LEU A 447 41.09 -3.08 -33.46
N GLN A 448 40.92 -3.93 -34.47
CA GLN A 448 42.04 -4.63 -35.11
C GLN A 448 43.01 -3.67 -35.81
N ARG A 449 42.51 -2.63 -36.49
CA ARG A 449 43.36 -1.59 -37.09
C ARG A 449 44.12 -0.80 -36.03
N GLU A 450 43.47 -0.44 -34.92
CA GLU A 450 44.12 0.26 -33.80
C GLU A 450 45.21 -0.60 -33.15
N VAL A 451 44.96 -1.90 -32.95
CA VAL A 451 45.96 -2.86 -32.45
C VAL A 451 47.16 -2.95 -33.41
N ALA A 452 46.92 -3.08 -34.72
CA ALA A 452 47.98 -3.15 -35.72
C ALA A 452 48.84 -1.86 -35.75
N ALA A 453 48.20 -0.69 -35.73
CA ALA A 453 48.90 0.60 -35.72
C ALA A 453 49.74 0.79 -34.43
N LEU A 454 49.19 0.42 -33.27
CA LEU A 454 49.90 0.53 -32.00
C LEU A 454 51.07 -0.45 -31.89
N THR A 455 50.93 -1.64 -32.49
CA THR A 455 52.00 -2.65 -32.57
C THR A 455 53.17 -2.12 -33.41
N GLY A 456 52.92 -1.60 -34.62
CA GLY A 456 53.97 -1.01 -35.45
C GLY A 456 54.67 0.21 -34.81
N SER A 457 53.93 1.01 -34.03
CA SER A 457 54.51 2.11 -33.25
C SER A 457 55.43 1.60 -32.14
N LEU A 458 55.06 0.51 -31.46
CA LEU A 458 55.87 -0.11 -30.41
C LEU A 458 57.15 -0.72 -30.98
N ASP A 459 57.11 -1.41 -32.12
CA ASP A 459 58.30 -1.99 -32.76
C ASP A 459 59.35 -0.92 -33.09
N THR A 460 58.90 0.21 -33.65
CA THR A 460 59.77 1.36 -33.94
C THR A 460 60.36 1.97 -32.66
N GLN A 461 59.53 2.12 -31.61
CA GLN A 461 59.99 2.65 -30.32
C GLN A 461 60.99 1.70 -29.63
N GLN A 462 60.80 0.39 -29.73
CA GLN A 462 61.70 -0.62 -29.21
C GLN A 462 63.07 -0.55 -29.91
N ALA A 463 63.10 -0.41 -31.24
CA ALA A 463 64.33 -0.24 -32.00
C ALA A 463 65.13 1.00 -31.55
N HIS A 464 64.44 2.13 -31.32
CA HIS A 464 65.07 3.36 -30.83
C HIS A 464 65.63 3.21 -29.40
N ILE A 465 64.88 2.54 -28.50
CA ILE A 465 65.33 2.27 -27.12
C ILE A 465 66.55 1.35 -27.13
N MET A 466 66.57 0.32 -27.98
CA MET A 466 67.70 -0.61 -28.10
C MET A 466 68.95 0.08 -28.64
N ARG A 467 68.82 0.99 -29.61
CA ARG A 467 69.95 1.80 -30.11
C ARG A 467 70.58 2.65 -29.00
N LEU A 468 69.76 3.40 -28.26
CA LEU A 468 70.22 4.23 -27.14
C LEU A 468 70.85 3.40 -26.01
N LYS A 469 70.33 2.19 -25.77
CA LYS A 469 70.90 1.24 -24.80
C LYS A 469 72.29 0.76 -25.25
N THR A 470 72.44 0.34 -26.50
CA THR A 470 73.72 -0.13 -27.05
C THR A 470 74.78 0.97 -27.03
N ASP A 471 74.39 2.21 -27.35
CA ASP A 471 75.29 3.37 -27.28
C ASP A 471 75.71 3.67 -25.83
N LEU A 472 74.80 3.54 -24.85
CA LEU A 472 75.15 3.70 -23.42
C LEU A 472 76.06 2.58 -22.88
N GLU A 473 76.09 1.40 -23.52
CA GLU A 473 76.96 0.28 -23.16
C GLU A 473 78.40 0.43 -23.70
N SER A 474 78.65 1.30 -24.70
CA SER A 474 80.01 1.55 -25.24
C SER A 474 80.92 2.32 -24.28
N GLY A 475 80.35 3.06 -23.32
CA GLY A 475 81.08 3.77 -22.27
C GLY A 475 81.67 5.13 -22.66
N ASP A 476 81.19 5.76 -23.74
CA ASP A 476 81.67 7.07 -24.20
C ASP A 476 81.13 8.25 -23.37
N ASP A 477 81.95 9.29 -23.14
CA ASP A 477 81.57 10.46 -22.32
C ASP A 477 80.60 11.43 -23.02
N VAL A 478 80.54 11.42 -24.36
CA VAL A 478 79.72 12.33 -25.19
C VAL A 478 79.14 11.61 -26.40
N TYR A 479 77.81 11.67 -26.57
CA TYR A 479 77.07 11.03 -27.66
C TYR A 479 76.61 12.06 -28.70
N GLN A 480 76.74 11.77 -30.00
CA GLN A 480 76.33 12.69 -31.06
C GLN A 480 75.13 12.14 -31.84
N TYR A 481 74.01 12.86 -31.78
CA TYR A 481 72.75 12.51 -32.45
C TYR A 481 72.28 13.71 -33.28
N ALA A 482 72.07 13.51 -34.59
CA ALA A 482 71.74 14.56 -35.57
C ALA A 482 72.52 15.87 -35.39
N GLY A 483 73.85 15.77 -35.25
CA GLY A 483 74.76 16.92 -35.17
C GLY A 483 74.92 17.56 -33.79
N HIS A 484 74.08 17.22 -32.81
CA HIS A 484 74.14 17.77 -31.44
C HIS A 484 74.82 16.79 -30.47
N LYS A 485 75.62 17.33 -29.53
CA LYS A 485 76.35 16.57 -28.50
C LYS A 485 75.52 16.48 -27.22
N TYR A 486 75.36 15.27 -26.70
CA TYR A 486 74.63 14.97 -25.47
C TYR A 486 75.55 14.27 -24.45
N THR A 487 75.37 14.56 -23.18
CA THR A 487 76.11 13.91 -22.08
C THR A 487 75.47 12.55 -21.75
N ALA A 488 76.27 11.62 -21.20
CA ALA A 488 75.78 10.29 -20.80
C ALA A 488 74.57 10.36 -19.84
N ASP A 489 74.51 11.34 -18.94
CA ASP A 489 73.38 11.52 -18.01
C ASP A 489 72.10 11.99 -18.71
N GLN A 490 72.22 12.84 -19.73
CA GLN A 490 71.07 13.29 -20.54
C GLN A 490 70.49 12.13 -21.37
N VAL A 491 71.34 11.30 -21.96
CA VAL A 491 70.93 10.11 -22.72
C VAL A 491 70.29 9.06 -21.79
N ARG A 492 70.85 8.86 -20.58
CA ARG A 492 70.27 7.95 -19.57
C ARG A 492 68.88 8.39 -19.10
N ASN A 493 68.67 9.69 -18.89
CA ASN A 493 67.36 10.24 -18.52
C ASN A 493 66.34 10.15 -19.66
N ASP A 494 66.75 10.39 -20.91
CA ASP A 494 65.86 10.23 -22.07
C ASP A 494 65.47 8.76 -22.28
N LEU A 495 66.42 7.83 -22.14
CA LEU A 495 66.17 6.38 -22.17
C LEU A 495 65.13 5.96 -21.11
N ALA A 496 65.28 6.43 -19.87
CA ALA A 496 64.35 6.12 -18.78
C ALA A 496 62.91 6.62 -19.08
N ASN A 497 62.78 7.81 -19.65
CA ASN A 497 61.49 8.39 -20.04
C ASN A 497 60.84 7.65 -21.23
N ARG A 498 61.63 7.30 -22.25
CA ARG A 498 61.16 6.51 -23.40
C ARG A 498 60.72 5.12 -22.99
N PHE A 499 61.50 4.46 -22.13
CA PHE A 499 61.17 3.13 -21.61
C PHE A 499 59.90 3.13 -20.75
N LYS A 500 59.69 4.17 -19.93
CA LYS A 500 58.45 4.34 -19.16
C LYS A 500 57.22 4.49 -20.07
N ARG A 501 57.32 5.30 -21.13
CA ARG A 501 56.24 5.48 -22.12
C ARG A 501 55.97 4.20 -22.93
N PHE A 502 57.04 3.48 -23.29
CA PHE A 502 56.94 2.18 -23.97
C PHE A 502 56.13 1.19 -23.13
N LYS A 503 56.44 1.04 -21.83
CA LYS A 503 55.67 0.20 -20.90
C LYS A 503 54.19 0.57 -20.81
N THR A 504 53.86 1.86 -20.81
CA THR A 504 52.47 2.30 -20.78
C THR A 504 51.74 1.93 -22.08
N LYS A 505 52.36 2.15 -23.24
CA LYS A 505 51.77 1.79 -24.53
C LYS A 505 51.65 0.27 -24.72
N ASP A 506 52.60 -0.51 -24.22
CA ASP A 506 52.60 -1.97 -24.22
C ASP A 506 51.43 -2.53 -23.38
N ALA A 507 51.20 -1.98 -22.18
CA ALA A 507 50.04 -2.32 -21.37
C ALA A 507 48.70 -1.94 -22.06
N THR A 508 48.66 -0.80 -22.76
CA THR A 508 47.49 -0.39 -23.55
C THR A 508 47.24 -1.34 -24.73
N LEU A 509 48.29 -1.80 -25.41
CA LEU A 509 48.18 -2.79 -26.49
C LEU A 509 47.59 -4.09 -25.97
N ALA A 510 48.08 -4.60 -24.85
CA ALA A 510 47.56 -5.83 -24.24
C ALA A 510 46.07 -5.71 -23.88
N SER A 511 45.64 -4.55 -23.36
CA SER A 511 44.22 -4.29 -23.08
C SER A 511 43.37 -4.23 -24.35
N LEU A 512 43.84 -3.57 -25.42
CA LEU A 512 43.13 -3.49 -26.69
C LEU A 512 43.01 -4.85 -27.38
N GLN A 513 44.06 -5.69 -27.29
CA GLN A 513 44.04 -7.06 -27.79
C GLN A 513 43.01 -7.93 -27.07
N GLN A 514 42.93 -7.83 -25.72
CA GLN A 514 41.92 -8.56 -24.94
C GLN A 514 40.49 -8.12 -25.30
N ILE A 515 40.27 -6.82 -25.50
CA ILE A 515 38.96 -6.28 -25.91
C ILE A 515 38.61 -6.78 -27.32
N ALA A 516 39.55 -6.74 -28.26
CA ALA A 516 39.34 -7.23 -29.63
C ALA A 516 39.02 -8.74 -29.66
N GLU A 517 39.72 -9.55 -28.86
CA GLU A 517 39.48 -10.99 -28.78
C GLU A 517 38.10 -11.31 -28.20
N ALA A 518 37.72 -10.62 -27.11
CA ALA A 518 36.40 -10.80 -26.49
C ALA A 518 35.26 -10.41 -27.45
N ARG A 519 35.41 -9.28 -28.16
CA ARG A 519 34.44 -8.81 -29.16
C ARG A 519 34.33 -9.76 -30.35
N ASN A 520 35.45 -10.29 -30.84
CA ASN A 520 35.46 -11.26 -31.93
C ASN A 520 34.74 -12.57 -31.53
N LYS A 521 34.97 -13.09 -30.32
CA LYS A 521 34.25 -14.26 -29.80
C LYS A 521 32.74 -14.02 -29.71
N SER A 522 32.34 -12.83 -29.26
CA SER A 522 30.93 -12.43 -29.20
C SER A 522 30.31 -12.35 -30.60
N LEU A 523 31.04 -11.82 -31.57
CA LEU A 523 30.61 -11.73 -32.96
C LEU A 523 30.41 -13.12 -33.59
N THR A 524 31.32 -14.06 -33.34
CA THR A 524 31.19 -15.46 -33.81
C THR A 524 29.93 -16.11 -33.24
N ALA A 525 29.69 -15.99 -31.93
CA ALA A 525 28.49 -16.55 -31.30
C ALA A 525 27.19 -15.93 -31.85
N ALA A 526 27.19 -14.64 -32.18
CA ALA A 526 26.05 -13.98 -32.80
C ALA A 526 25.79 -14.48 -34.24
N ARG A 527 26.86 -14.72 -35.02
CA ARG A 527 26.76 -15.32 -36.37
C ARG A 527 26.18 -16.73 -36.31
N ASP A 528 26.65 -17.57 -35.39
CA ASP A 528 26.17 -18.96 -35.22
C ASP A 528 24.68 -18.98 -34.85
N ASN A 529 24.25 -18.08 -33.96
CA ASN A 529 22.83 -17.95 -33.60
C ASN A 529 21.95 -17.50 -34.79
N LEU A 530 22.42 -16.53 -35.60
CA LEU A 530 21.70 -16.08 -36.79
C LEU A 530 21.56 -17.21 -37.82
N GLU A 531 22.61 -18.01 -37.99
CA GLU A 531 22.59 -19.19 -38.86
C GLU A 531 21.60 -20.24 -38.33
N GLY A 532 21.61 -20.51 -37.02
CA GLY A 532 20.64 -21.38 -36.37
C GLY A 532 19.19 -20.94 -36.59
N MET A 533 18.90 -19.64 -36.46
CA MET A 533 17.57 -19.09 -36.74
C MET A 533 17.15 -19.26 -38.21
N ARG A 534 18.08 -19.07 -39.16
CA ARG A 534 17.80 -19.26 -40.59
C ARG A 534 17.54 -20.72 -40.95
N VAL A 535 18.30 -21.64 -40.36
CA VAL A 535 18.10 -23.08 -40.55
C VAL A 535 16.76 -23.53 -39.97
N ALA A 536 16.43 -23.09 -38.75
CA ALA A 536 15.14 -23.39 -38.12
C ALA A 536 13.96 -22.84 -38.94
N LYS A 537 14.07 -21.62 -39.47
CA LYS A 537 13.05 -21.04 -40.36
C LYS A 537 12.82 -21.92 -41.59
N ARG A 538 13.89 -22.32 -42.30
CA ARG A 538 13.80 -23.20 -43.48
C ARG A 538 13.18 -24.55 -43.13
N GLN A 539 13.54 -25.14 -41.99
CA GLN A 539 12.98 -26.40 -41.54
C GLN A 539 11.47 -26.31 -41.31
N LEU A 540 11.02 -25.25 -40.64
CA LEU A 540 9.58 -25.00 -40.40
C LEU A 540 8.81 -24.71 -41.69
N GLU A 541 9.42 -24.02 -42.66
CA GLU A 541 8.83 -23.81 -44.00
C GLU A 541 8.61 -25.15 -44.72
N VAL A 542 9.62 -26.03 -44.72
CA VAL A 542 9.53 -27.38 -45.31
C VAL A 542 8.47 -28.23 -44.59
N GLU A 543 8.39 -28.18 -43.27
CA GLU A 543 7.41 -28.94 -42.50
C GLU A 543 5.98 -28.48 -42.78
N ILE A 544 5.73 -27.17 -42.91
CA ILE A 544 4.41 -26.66 -43.31
C ILE A 544 4.05 -27.10 -44.72
N GLU A 545 5.00 -27.09 -45.65
CA GLU A 545 4.77 -27.57 -47.02
C GLU A 545 4.45 -29.08 -47.03
N ASN A 546 5.14 -29.88 -46.20
CA ASN A 546 4.85 -31.30 -46.05
C ASN A 546 3.46 -31.55 -45.45
N ILE A 547 3.07 -30.80 -44.41
CA ILE A 547 1.73 -30.88 -43.80
C ILE A 547 0.64 -30.47 -44.81
N GLU A 548 0.88 -29.44 -45.63
CA GLU A 548 -0.04 -29.05 -46.69
C GLU A 548 -0.13 -30.12 -47.79
N ALA A 549 1.00 -30.74 -48.17
CA ALA A 549 1.04 -31.83 -49.14
C ALA A 549 0.26 -33.06 -48.63
N GLN A 550 0.43 -33.43 -47.35
CA GLN A 550 -0.34 -34.50 -46.71
C GLN A 550 -1.83 -34.18 -46.68
N ARG A 551 -2.22 -32.93 -46.34
CA ARG A 551 -3.61 -32.49 -46.39
C ARG A 551 -4.18 -32.50 -47.83
N LYS A 552 -3.40 -32.07 -48.82
CA LYS A 552 -3.79 -32.15 -50.25
C LYS A 552 -3.95 -33.59 -50.71
N MET A 553 -3.11 -34.53 -50.24
CA MET A 553 -3.30 -35.96 -50.50
C MET A 553 -4.57 -36.52 -49.85
N VAL A 554 -4.87 -36.12 -48.61
CA VAL A 554 -6.10 -36.52 -47.89
C VAL A 554 -7.36 -35.94 -48.54
N LEU A 555 -7.28 -34.72 -49.09
CA LEU A 555 -8.37 -34.10 -49.86
C LEU A 555 -8.51 -34.71 -51.27
N ALA A 556 -7.39 -35.09 -51.91
CA ALA A 556 -7.37 -35.78 -53.20
C ALA A 556 -7.93 -37.21 -53.13
N ALA A 557 -7.90 -37.85 -51.96
CA ALA A 557 -8.55 -39.13 -51.72
C ALA A 557 -10.10 -39.05 -51.72
N ASN A 558 -10.68 -37.84 -51.75
CA ASN A 558 -12.13 -37.63 -51.59
C ASN A 558 -12.83 -36.85 -52.70
N THR A 559 -12.19 -36.47 -53.82
CA THR A 559 -12.96 -35.90 -54.95
C THR A 559 -12.29 -36.07 -56.31
N THR A 560 -13.04 -36.68 -57.23
CA THR A 560 -12.75 -36.84 -58.66
C THR A 560 -13.12 -35.56 -59.45
N CYS A 561 -12.27 -35.17 -60.42
CA CYS A 561 -12.50 -34.16 -61.50
C CYS A 561 -12.63 -32.68 -61.05
N GLN A 562 -12.17 -31.62 -61.75
CA GLN A 562 -11.72 -31.42 -63.13
C GLN A 562 -10.86 -30.11 -63.23
N TYR A 563 -10.06 -30.01 -64.30
CA TYR A 563 -9.13 -28.95 -64.77
C TYR A 563 -9.55 -27.47 -64.68
N LYS A 564 -8.57 -26.55 -64.47
CA LYS A 564 -8.04 -25.61 -65.52
C LYS A 564 -6.78 -24.82 -65.05
N PHE A 565 -5.79 -24.76 -65.93
CA PHE A 565 -4.57 -23.91 -65.88
C PHE A 565 -4.90 -22.45 -66.24
N ASP A 566 -4.15 -21.48 -65.67
CA ASP A 566 -3.57 -20.38 -66.45
C ASP A 566 -2.35 -19.75 -65.75
N ASP A 567 -1.53 -19.09 -66.56
CA ASP A 567 -0.08 -18.97 -66.47
C ASP A 567 0.43 -17.64 -65.87
N SER A 568 1.76 -17.57 -65.75
CA SER A 568 2.58 -16.34 -65.69
C SER A 568 2.64 -15.56 -64.37
N HIS A 569 3.79 -15.69 -63.67
CA HIS A 569 4.55 -14.52 -63.17
C HIS A 569 6.04 -14.83 -62.98
N LEU A 570 6.76 -14.92 -64.10
CA LEU A 570 8.22 -14.80 -64.15
C LEU A 570 8.59 -13.53 -64.93
N SER A 571 8.37 -12.35 -64.33
CA SER A 571 8.88 -11.08 -64.88
C SER A 571 9.07 -9.98 -63.83
N ARG A 572 8.35 -10.01 -62.68
CA ARG A 572 8.45 -8.95 -61.66
C ARG A 572 9.60 -9.06 -60.65
N VAL A 573 10.36 -10.16 -60.64
CA VAL A 573 11.48 -10.35 -59.69
C VAL A 573 12.82 -9.94 -60.29
N LYS A 574 12.94 -9.90 -61.63
CA LYS A 574 14.22 -9.58 -62.30
C LYS A 574 14.59 -8.10 -62.35
N GLN A 575 13.67 -7.17 -62.04
CA GLN A 575 13.95 -5.73 -62.02
C GLN A 575 14.40 -5.20 -60.65
N LEU A 576 14.12 -5.88 -59.54
CA LEU A 576 14.46 -5.39 -58.19
C LEU A 576 15.92 -5.67 -57.79
N VAL A 577 16.60 -6.59 -58.49
CA VAL A 577 18.00 -6.98 -58.19
C VAL A 577 19.00 -6.04 -58.88
N ALA A 578 18.60 -5.31 -59.92
CA ALA A 578 19.48 -4.38 -60.64
C ALA A 578 19.69 -3.04 -59.91
N ASP A 579 18.74 -2.58 -59.09
CA ASP A 579 18.79 -1.26 -58.44
C ASP A 579 19.62 -1.22 -57.14
N LEU A 580 19.95 -2.37 -56.56
CA LEU A 580 20.66 -2.46 -55.28
C LEU A 580 22.19 -2.48 -55.42
N GLN A 581 22.73 -2.69 -56.63
CA GLN A 581 24.19 -2.74 -56.84
C GLN A 581 24.84 -1.36 -57.07
N THR A 582 24.09 -0.29 -57.30
CA THR A 582 24.65 1.05 -57.57
C THR A 582 24.83 1.92 -56.31
N ARG A 583 24.25 1.53 -55.17
CA ARG A 583 24.35 2.32 -53.92
C ARG A 583 25.51 1.96 -52.99
N LEU A 584 26.24 0.89 -53.28
CA LEU A 584 27.32 0.40 -52.42
C LEU A 584 28.72 0.92 -52.82
N GLU A 585 28.83 1.66 -53.92
CA GLU A 585 30.12 2.15 -54.45
C GLU A 585 30.39 3.64 -54.18
N VAL A 586 29.43 4.38 -53.61
CA VAL A 586 29.54 5.84 -53.37
C VAL A 586 30.10 6.17 -51.97
N ASP A 587 29.94 5.29 -50.97
CA ASP A 587 30.41 5.55 -49.60
C ASP A 587 31.89 5.20 -49.35
N ARG A 588 32.61 4.70 -50.38
CA ARG A 588 34.02 4.27 -50.25
C ARG A 588 35.04 5.31 -50.75
N LYS A 589 34.64 6.57 -51.00
CA LYS A 589 35.54 7.57 -51.59
C LYS A 589 35.36 8.99 -51.02
N LEU A 590 35.90 9.25 -49.83
CA LEU A 590 36.44 10.55 -49.42
C LEU A 590 37.54 10.33 -48.36
N GLN A 591 38.75 10.79 -48.69
CA GLN A 591 40.06 10.50 -48.06
C GLN A 591 40.45 11.43 -46.89
N ASP A 592 41.33 10.88 -46.04
CA ASP A 592 42.55 11.43 -45.40
C ASP A 592 42.72 12.94 -45.20
N VAL A 593 42.99 13.32 -43.94
CA VAL A 593 44.10 14.23 -43.57
C VAL A 593 44.68 13.77 -42.22
N GLU A 594 45.96 13.37 -42.24
CA GLU A 594 46.81 13.09 -41.08
C GLU A 594 47.16 14.37 -40.31
N VAL A 595 47.32 14.27 -38.98
CA VAL A 595 47.97 15.29 -38.16
C VAL A 595 49.13 14.67 -37.39
N GLU A 596 50.31 15.10 -37.78
CA GLU A 596 51.63 14.75 -37.27
C GLU A 596 51.93 15.50 -35.95
N TYR A 597 52.47 14.83 -34.94
CA TYR A 597 52.99 15.46 -33.71
C TYR A 597 54.52 15.50 -33.76
N GLN A 598 55.10 16.69 -33.97
CA GLN A 598 56.53 16.94 -33.85
C GLN A 598 56.95 17.19 -32.39
N GLY A 599 58.11 16.65 -32.02
CA GLY A 599 58.81 17.00 -30.78
C GLY A 599 59.81 15.97 -30.27
N GLN A 600 60.71 15.42 -31.12
CA GLN A 600 61.85 14.59 -30.69
C GLN A 600 63.08 14.79 -31.59
N ILE A 601 64.28 14.58 -31.02
CA ILE A 601 65.58 14.66 -31.71
C ILE A 601 65.61 13.64 -32.88
N PRO A 602 65.87 14.06 -34.12
CA PRO A 602 65.89 13.16 -35.30
C PRO A 602 67.12 12.25 -35.32
N LEU A 603 67.02 11.08 -35.96
CA LEU A 603 68.15 10.14 -36.15
C LEU A 603 68.11 9.56 -37.59
N ALA A 604 68.73 10.30 -38.54
CA ALA A 604 69.03 10.04 -39.98
C ALA A 604 68.29 11.05 -40.92
N GLU A 605 68.77 11.63 -42.05
CA GLU A 605 70.08 11.89 -42.72
C GLU A 605 69.81 12.93 -43.90
N PRO A 606 70.77 13.34 -44.78
CA PRO A 606 71.29 14.71 -45.04
C PRO A 606 70.57 15.64 -46.08
N ALA A 607 70.97 16.92 -46.07
CA ALA A 607 70.43 18.08 -46.83
C ALA A 607 70.67 18.10 -48.36
N PRO A 608 69.91 18.94 -49.11
CA PRO A 608 70.56 19.87 -50.03
C PRO A 608 70.02 21.31 -50.00
N GLU A 609 70.77 22.18 -50.70
CA GLU A 609 70.94 23.62 -50.57
C GLU A 609 69.84 24.54 -51.15
N ASN A 610 69.90 25.78 -50.63
CA ASN A 610 69.54 27.07 -51.22
C ASN A 610 68.07 27.44 -51.41
N ILE A 611 67.65 28.50 -50.70
CA ILE A 611 66.96 29.68 -51.26
C ILE A 611 67.28 30.86 -50.32
N VAL A 612 68.05 31.81 -50.85
CA VAL A 612 68.51 33.04 -50.19
C VAL A 612 67.64 34.26 -50.58
N ASP A 613 66.46 34.06 -51.20
CA ASP A 613 65.70 35.18 -51.80
C ASP A 613 64.42 35.63 -51.06
N GLU A 614 63.98 34.98 -49.97
CA GLU A 614 62.72 35.39 -49.29
C GLU A 614 62.90 36.27 -48.05
N VAL A 615 64.13 36.50 -47.59
CA VAL A 615 64.41 37.24 -46.34
C VAL A 615 64.53 38.75 -46.57
N THR A 616 64.54 39.22 -47.82
CA THR A 616 64.79 40.63 -48.16
C THR A 616 63.52 41.49 -48.26
N THR A 617 62.32 40.91 -48.27
CA THR A 617 61.07 41.67 -48.54
C THR A 617 60.30 42.09 -47.28
N TYR A 618 60.72 41.70 -46.07
CA TYR A 618 59.96 42.03 -44.85
C TYR A 618 60.75 42.75 -43.74
N PHE A 619 62.00 43.17 -44.01
CA PHE A 619 62.51 44.34 -43.28
C PHE A 619 61.71 45.56 -43.76
N ASN A 620 60.86 46.14 -42.90
CA ASN A 620 60.78 47.60 -42.65
C ASN A 620 59.39 48.09 -42.20
N GLY A 621 59.23 48.19 -40.88
CA GLY A 621 58.87 49.47 -40.24
C GLY A 621 57.38 49.81 -40.03
N PRO A 622 57.07 50.71 -39.05
CA PRO A 622 55.85 50.67 -38.25
C PRO A 622 54.95 51.92 -38.35
N ARG A 623 53.78 51.85 -37.68
CA ARG A 623 52.73 52.87 -37.31
C ARG A 623 51.38 52.54 -37.96
N GLU A 624 50.21 52.74 -37.34
CA GLU A 624 49.77 53.27 -36.05
C GLU A 624 48.33 52.77 -35.79
N SER A 625 47.85 53.00 -34.56
CA SER A 625 46.51 52.73 -33.99
C SER A 625 45.28 52.87 -34.91
N VAL A 626 44.25 52.02 -34.73
CA VAL A 626 42.86 52.42 -34.37
C VAL A 626 42.09 51.23 -33.74
N ALA A 627 41.99 51.24 -32.42
CA ALA A 627 40.78 51.19 -31.59
C ALA A 627 39.47 50.43 -31.94
N GLU A 628 39.36 49.50 -32.89
CA GLU A 628 38.03 48.92 -33.21
C GLU A 628 37.94 47.39 -33.40
N LEU A 629 38.90 46.64 -32.86
CA LEU A 629 38.92 45.17 -32.91
C LEU A 629 39.08 44.50 -31.54
N CYS A 630 38.67 45.19 -30.46
CA CYS A 630 38.76 44.66 -29.09
C CYS A 630 37.49 43.95 -28.58
N GLY A 631 36.39 43.90 -29.33
CA GLY A 631 35.17 43.19 -28.91
C GLY A 631 35.25 41.67 -29.09
N GLU A 632 35.65 41.22 -30.28
CA GLU A 632 35.63 39.79 -30.65
C GLU A 632 36.94 39.04 -30.29
N LEU A 633 38.02 39.75 -30.01
CA LEU A 633 39.32 39.16 -29.65
C LEU A 633 39.46 38.85 -28.14
N LEU A 634 38.61 39.45 -27.29
CA LEU A 634 38.61 39.19 -25.84
C LEU A 634 37.93 37.87 -25.46
N GLU A 635 37.01 37.34 -26.28
CA GLU A 635 36.40 36.03 -26.09
C GLU A 635 37.34 34.88 -26.48
N ARG A 636 38.23 35.10 -27.46
CA ARG A 636 39.20 34.10 -27.93
C ARG A 636 40.47 33.98 -27.09
N LEU A 637 40.77 34.94 -26.20
CA LEU A 637 42.03 34.99 -25.44
C LEU A 637 41.95 34.54 -23.97
N GLY A 638 40.82 33.99 -23.49
CA GLY A 638 40.81 33.18 -22.26
C GLY A 638 41.36 33.84 -20.97
N MET A 639 41.29 35.18 -20.84
CA MET A 639 41.86 35.89 -19.68
C MET A 639 40.85 36.38 -18.63
N PHE A 640 39.55 36.11 -18.74
CA PHE A 640 38.61 36.27 -17.62
C PHE A 640 37.98 34.93 -17.29
N GLN A 641 38.54 34.31 -16.26
CA GLN A 641 37.98 33.09 -15.69
C GLN A 641 36.57 33.42 -15.15
N PRO A 642 35.49 32.77 -15.65
CA PRO A 642 34.09 33.11 -15.34
C PRO A 642 33.77 33.20 -13.84
N TRP A 643 34.53 32.49 -13.00
CA TRP A 643 34.38 32.52 -11.55
C TRP A 643 34.66 33.88 -10.90
N ARG A 644 35.51 34.73 -11.51
CA ARG A 644 35.86 36.05 -10.94
C ARG A 644 34.73 37.07 -11.05
N LEU A 645 33.92 36.98 -12.12
CA LEU A 645 32.74 37.84 -12.30
C LEU A 645 31.68 37.50 -11.26
N LYS A 646 31.34 36.21 -11.12
CA LYS A 646 30.40 35.72 -10.10
C LYS A 646 30.84 36.06 -8.67
N LEU A 647 32.15 35.98 -8.38
CA LEU A 647 32.67 36.38 -7.06
C LEU A 647 32.47 37.89 -6.79
N ARG A 648 32.63 38.74 -7.80
CA ARG A 648 32.45 40.19 -7.68
C ARG A 648 30.97 40.56 -7.50
N GLU A 649 30.08 39.88 -8.21
CA GLU A 649 28.62 40.01 -8.05
C GLU A 649 28.19 39.62 -6.63
N ALA A 650 28.73 38.52 -6.10
CA ALA A 650 28.47 38.10 -4.71
C ALA A 650 28.99 39.12 -3.68
N GLU A 651 30.16 39.73 -3.91
CA GLU A 651 30.67 40.81 -3.05
C GLU A 651 29.79 42.06 -3.09
N GLU A 652 29.21 42.39 -4.24
CA GLU A 652 28.32 43.54 -4.42
C GLU A 652 26.94 43.30 -3.79
N ALA A 653 26.41 42.08 -3.91
CA ALA A 653 25.21 41.64 -3.19
C ALA A 653 25.42 41.72 -1.66
N LEU A 654 26.58 41.30 -1.15
CA LEU A 654 26.91 41.45 0.27
C LEU A 654 27.00 42.92 0.70
N LYS A 655 27.66 43.78 -0.10
CA LYS A 655 27.78 45.22 0.20
C LYS A 655 26.44 45.94 0.21
N SER A 656 25.51 45.50 -0.64
CA SER A 656 24.15 46.04 -0.72
C SER A 656 23.19 45.45 0.32
N GLY A 657 23.66 44.55 1.20
CA GLY A 657 22.87 43.94 2.26
C GLY A 657 21.94 42.81 1.80
N ARG A 658 22.05 42.37 0.54
CA ARG A 658 21.26 41.28 -0.04
C ARG A 658 21.90 39.93 0.28
N LEU A 659 21.80 39.52 1.55
CA LEU A 659 22.48 38.32 2.08
C LEU A 659 22.01 37.02 1.44
N ASP A 660 20.72 36.92 1.10
CA ASP A 660 20.14 35.70 0.51
C ASP A 660 20.67 35.48 -0.92
N GLU A 661 20.70 36.56 -1.72
CA GLU A 661 21.26 36.56 -3.09
C GLU A 661 22.78 36.30 -3.07
N ALA A 662 23.51 36.92 -2.13
CA ALA A 662 24.94 36.67 -1.95
C ALA A 662 25.22 35.21 -1.58
N GLY A 663 24.36 34.58 -0.78
CA GLY A 663 24.46 33.16 -0.43
C GLY A 663 24.20 32.23 -1.61
N GLU A 664 23.19 32.51 -2.43
CA GLU A 664 22.89 31.72 -3.62
C GLU A 664 24.01 31.78 -4.67
N LEU A 665 24.54 32.98 -4.94
CA LEU A 665 25.63 33.17 -5.90
C LEU A 665 26.91 32.40 -5.52
N VAL A 666 27.14 32.18 -4.23
CA VAL A 666 28.33 31.50 -3.70
C VAL A 666 28.11 30.00 -3.45
N SER A 667 26.89 29.51 -3.62
CA SER A 667 26.54 28.09 -3.45
C SER A 667 26.96 27.20 -4.64
N ASP A 668 27.44 27.78 -5.74
CA ASP A 668 27.93 27.05 -6.93
C ASP A 668 29.20 26.23 -6.60
N MET A 669 29.15 24.90 -6.84
CA MET A 669 30.21 23.95 -6.42
C MET A 669 31.59 24.25 -7.03
N GLU A 670 31.63 24.87 -8.21
CA GLU A 670 32.89 25.27 -8.85
C GLU A 670 33.55 26.47 -8.16
N LEU A 671 32.75 27.36 -7.54
CA LEU A 671 33.25 28.57 -6.86
C LEU A 671 33.84 28.28 -5.48
N GLN A 672 33.31 27.28 -4.76
CA GLN A 672 33.71 26.95 -3.39
C GLN A 672 35.14 26.38 -3.27
N GLN A 673 35.73 25.97 -4.40
CA GLN A 673 37.10 25.45 -4.44
C GLN A 673 38.15 26.57 -4.25
N TYR A 674 37.79 27.83 -4.51
CA TYR A 674 38.71 28.96 -4.46
C TYR A 674 38.77 29.62 -3.07
N LEU A 675 39.98 29.91 -2.59
CA LEU A 675 40.22 30.52 -1.28
C LEU A 675 39.53 31.90 -1.07
N PRO A 676 39.47 32.82 -2.07
CA PRO A 676 38.74 34.07 -1.93
C PRO A 676 37.24 33.86 -1.66
N THR A 677 36.63 32.90 -2.33
CA THR A 677 35.23 32.51 -2.14
C THR A 677 35.01 32.03 -0.70
N LYS A 678 35.89 31.19 -0.15
CA LYS A 678 35.79 30.71 1.24
C LYS A 678 35.82 31.85 2.27
N ARG A 679 36.61 32.91 2.03
CA ARG A 679 36.63 34.10 2.90
C ARG A 679 35.33 34.90 2.80
N LEU A 680 34.76 35.01 1.60
CA LEU A 680 33.48 35.68 1.39
C LEU A 680 32.33 34.92 2.06
N VAL A 681 32.30 33.58 1.92
CA VAL A 681 31.35 32.69 2.61
C VAL A 681 31.35 32.95 4.11
N SER A 682 32.52 32.97 4.76
CA SER A 682 32.61 33.20 6.21
C SER A 682 32.00 34.56 6.62
N ARG A 683 32.18 35.61 5.81
CA ARG A 683 31.57 36.93 6.07
C ARG A 683 30.05 36.92 5.89
N ILE A 684 29.55 36.26 4.85
CA ILE A 684 28.10 36.12 4.60
C ILE A 684 27.46 35.35 5.75
N VAL A 685 28.06 34.22 6.14
CA VAL A 685 27.58 33.36 7.23
C VAL A 685 27.53 34.10 8.56
N GLY A 686 28.57 34.87 8.91
CA GLY A 686 28.55 35.71 10.12
C GLY A 686 27.46 36.79 10.11
N GLN A 687 27.15 37.39 8.95
CA GLN A 687 26.05 38.37 8.85
C GLN A 687 24.67 37.71 8.89
N LEU A 688 24.49 36.54 8.28
CA LEU A 688 23.28 35.74 8.39
C LEU A 688 23.01 35.31 9.83
N ALA A 689 24.04 34.86 10.56
CA ALA A 689 23.92 34.49 11.97
C ALA A 689 23.46 35.67 12.83
N LYS A 690 24.06 36.85 12.66
CA LYS A 690 23.63 38.08 13.37
C LYS A 690 22.20 38.50 13.03
N ARG A 691 21.81 38.44 11.75
CA ARG A 691 20.44 38.75 11.31
C ARG A 691 19.44 37.77 11.93
N GLY A 692 19.76 36.49 11.95
CA GLY A 692 18.96 35.46 12.60
C GLY A 692 18.79 35.71 14.09
N GLN A 693 19.86 36.06 14.81
CA GLN A 693 19.80 36.36 16.24
C GLN A 693 18.89 37.56 16.55
N GLN A 694 18.96 38.61 15.73
CA GLN A 694 18.07 39.77 15.86
C GLN A 694 16.60 39.41 15.64
N ARG A 695 16.31 38.55 14.65
CA ARG A 695 14.93 38.08 14.37
C ARG A 695 14.37 37.23 15.50
N VAL A 696 15.18 36.37 16.09
CA VAL A 696 14.81 35.59 17.28
C VAL A 696 14.51 36.51 18.45
N ALA A 697 15.34 37.52 18.70
CA ALA A 697 15.10 38.52 19.74
C ALA A 697 13.80 39.34 19.52
N GLN A 698 13.34 39.45 18.27
CA GLN A 698 12.07 40.10 17.90
C GLN A 698 10.87 39.13 17.92
N GLY A 699 11.07 37.85 18.22
CA GLY A 699 10.03 36.82 18.25
C GLY A 699 9.75 36.15 16.91
N ASP A 700 10.42 36.53 15.82
CA ASP A 700 10.29 35.89 14.51
C ASP A 700 11.25 34.69 14.39
N THR A 701 10.87 33.59 15.05
CA THR A 701 11.66 32.36 15.04
C THR A 701 11.69 31.71 13.65
N ALA A 702 10.65 31.87 12.84
CA ALA A 702 10.56 31.27 11.51
C ALA A 702 11.59 31.88 10.55
N ALA A 703 11.71 33.21 10.54
CA ALA A 703 12.73 33.89 9.75
C ALA A 703 14.16 33.63 10.28
N GLY A 704 14.31 33.46 11.60
CA GLY A 704 15.58 33.03 12.20
C GLY A 704 16.03 31.64 11.75
N TRP A 705 15.12 30.66 11.68
CA TRP A 705 15.43 29.32 11.16
C TRP A 705 15.84 29.34 9.68
N LYS A 706 15.20 30.19 8.86
CA LYS A 706 15.58 30.35 7.45
C LYS A 706 17.03 30.86 7.32
N ASP A 707 17.42 31.82 8.13
CA ASP A 707 18.79 32.36 8.15
C ASP A 707 19.81 31.30 8.58
N LEU A 708 19.45 30.46 9.57
CA LEU A 708 20.27 29.34 10.00
C LEU A 708 20.43 28.26 8.90
N GLU A 709 19.36 27.90 8.19
CA GLU A 709 19.42 26.94 7.09
C GLU A 709 20.30 27.43 5.93
N THR A 710 20.17 28.70 5.55
CA THR A 710 21.02 29.32 4.53
C THR A 710 22.49 29.32 4.97
N ALA A 711 22.77 29.63 6.24
CA ALA A 711 24.12 29.57 6.79
C ALA A 711 24.72 28.15 6.79
N MET A 712 23.93 27.13 7.16
CA MET A 712 24.36 25.73 7.20
C MET A 712 24.65 25.16 5.80
N ARG A 713 23.90 25.57 4.77
CA ARG A 713 24.15 25.15 3.38
C ARG A 713 25.53 25.58 2.86
N LEU A 714 26.07 26.67 3.39
CA LEU A 714 27.37 27.22 3.00
C LEU A 714 28.56 26.52 3.70
N GLN A 715 28.32 25.49 4.53
CA GLN A 715 29.31 24.58 5.14
C GLN A 715 30.48 25.27 5.89
N ALA A 716 30.28 26.47 6.44
CA ALA A 716 31.29 27.12 7.27
C ALA A 716 31.09 26.80 8.76
N GLU A 717 32.12 26.29 9.42
CA GLU A 717 32.16 26.15 10.88
C GLU A 717 32.32 27.55 11.51
N ASP A 718 31.21 28.17 11.92
CA ASP A 718 31.19 29.49 12.55
C ASP A 718 30.51 29.43 13.93
N LYS A 719 31.20 29.95 14.96
CA LYS A 719 30.70 30.00 16.34
C LYS A 719 29.39 30.79 16.47
N GLN A 720 29.15 31.79 15.61
CA GLN A 720 27.93 32.58 15.63
C GLN A 720 26.72 31.79 15.13
N VAL A 721 26.94 30.83 14.22
CA VAL A 721 25.88 29.94 13.71
C VAL A 721 25.46 28.95 14.79
N ASP A 722 26.41 28.41 15.55
CA ASP A 722 26.11 27.54 16.68
C ASP A 722 25.37 28.29 17.80
N ALA A 723 25.74 29.56 18.07
CA ALA A 723 25.01 30.41 19.01
C ALA A 723 23.56 30.65 18.56
N LEU A 724 23.34 31.04 17.30
CA LEU A 724 21.99 31.20 16.72
C LEU A 724 21.18 29.91 16.82
N ARG A 725 21.79 28.76 16.53
CA ARG A 725 21.14 27.45 16.68
C ARG A 725 20.69 27.20 18.12
N GLN A 726 21.53 27.51 19.11
CA GLN A 726 21.18 27.37 20.52
C GLN A 726 20.03 28.30 20.93
N ASP A 727 20.01 29.55 20.45
CA ASP A 727 18.95 30.52 20.72
C ASP A 727 17.59 30.04 20.16
N LEU A 728 17.58 29.55 18.92
CA LEU A 728 16.39 29.02 18.25
C LEU A 728 15.84 27.76 18.91
N VAL A 729 16.73 26.85 19.33
CA VAL A 729 16.37 25.65 20.10
C VAL A 729 15.72 26.04 21.42
N THR A 730 16.32 26.98 22.15
CA THR A 730 15.82 27.45 23.45
C THR A 730 14.44 28.07 23.31
N ALA A 731 14.24 28.93 22.30
CA ALA A 731 12.95 29.55 22.01
C ALA A 731 11.86 28.51 21.68
N ALA A 732 12.18 27.50 20.86
CA ALA A 732 11.23 26.45 20.49
C ALA A 732 10.84 25.55 21.68
N ILE A 733 11.79 25.26 22.58
CA ILE A 733 11.50 24.52 23.83
C ILE A 733 10.59 25.36 24.73
N GLN A 734 10.88 26.64 24.93
CA GLN A 734 10.07 27.54 25.76
C GLN A 734 8.63 27.69 25.24
N GLU A 735 8.46 27.75 23.93
CA GLU A 735 7.14 27.79 23.27
C GLU A 735 6.37 26.49 23.53
N ALA A 736 7.02 25.32 23.39
CA ALA A 736 6.41 24.03 23.68
C ALA A 736 6.01 23.88 25.16
N GLU A 737 6.82 24.38 26.09
CA GLU A 737 6.47 24.42 27.52
C GLU A 737 5.26 25.30 27.81
N THR A 738 5.14 26.43 27.11
CA THR A 738 4.01 27.35 27.24
C THR A 738 2.71 26.70 26.73
N LEU A 739 2.78 26.01 25.58
CA LEU A 739 1.65 25.23 25.04
C LEU A 739 1.27 24.07 25.95
N LEU A 740 2.26 23.42 26.57
CA LEU A 740 2.04 22.36 27.56
C LEU A 740 1.29 22.90 28.79
N ALA A 741 1.66 24.08 29.28
CA ALA A 741 0.98 24.75 30.39
C ALA A 741 -0.46 25.15 30.03
N ALA A 742 -0.72 25.54 28.77
CA ALA A 742 -2.07 25.83 28.27
C ALA A 742 -2.95 24.58 28.10
N GLY A 743 -2.38 23.37 28.17
CA GLY A 743 -3.11 22.11 27.93
C GLY A 743 -3.26 21.74 26.44
N GLU A 744 -2.55 22.45 25.56
CA GLU A 744 -2.53 22.25 24.10
C GLU A 744 -1.42 21.24 23.72
N TYR A 745 -1.57 20.01 24.20
CA TYR A 745 -0.54 18.96 24.07
C TYR A 745 -0.23 18.59 22.61
N GLU A 746 -1.22 18.62 21.71
CA GLU A 746 -1.03 18.33 20.29
C GLU A 746 -0.16 19.41 19.61
N MET A 747 -0.41 20.68 19.92
CA MET A 747 0.38 21.80 19.39
C MET A 747 1.82 21.76 19.95
N ALA A 748 1.97 21.48 21.24
CA ALA A 748 3.29 21.31 21.87
C ALA A 748 4.08 20.17 21.22
N ARG A 749 3.43 19.04 20.92
CA ARG A 749 4.04 17.89 20.24
C ARG A 749 4.44 18.25 18.81
N ALA A 750 3.56 18.88 18.05
CA ALA A 750 3.86 19.31 16.68
C ALA A 750 5.05 20.28 16.63
N ARG A 751 5.15 21.19 17.61
CA ARG A 751 6.28 22.12 17.71
C ARG A 751 7.61 21.42 18.01
N LEU A 752 7.60 20.41 18.87
CA LEU A 752 8.78 19.60 19.18
C LEU A 752 9.17 18.66 18.03
N ASP A 753 8.19 18.15 17.29
CA ASP A 753 8.42 17.34 16.10
C ASP A 753 9.10 18.16 14.99
N ASP A 754 8.66 19.41 14.75
CA ASP A 754 9.33 20.35 13.84
C ASP A 754 10.77 20.64 14.27
N LEU A 755 11.01 20.82 15.58
CA LEU A 755 12.35 21.02 16.12
C LEU A 755 13.25 19.78 15.92
N LEU A 756 12.76 18.58 16.21
CA LEU A 756 13.52 17.34 16.07
C LEU A 756 13.75 16.93 14.61
N GLN A 757 12.87 17.33 13.69
CA GLN A 757 13.10 17.16 12.26
C GLN A 757 14.32 17.97 11.80
N ARG A 758 14.50 19.18 12.35
CA ARG A 758 15.64 20.06 12.06
C ARG A 758 16.89 19.72 12.88
N GLN A 759 16.71 19.20 14.10
CA GLN A 759 17.76 18.88 15.08
C GLN A 759 17.52 17.48 15.70
N PRO A 760 17.82 16.38 14.99
CA PRO A 760 17.47 15.03 15.46
C PRO A 760 18.14 14.60 16.77
N VAL A 761 19.28 15.19 17.11
CA VAL A 761 20.14 14.80 18.25
C VAL A 761 19.85 15.63 19.51
N ASN A 762 18.77 16.43 19.54
CA ASN A 762 18.47 17.27 20.70
C ASN A 762 17.83 16.46 21.85
N SER A 763 18.60 16.21 22.91
CA SER A 763 18.16 15.42 24.07
C SER A 763 17.05 16.09 24.87
N GLN A 764 17.10 17.41 25.07
CA GLN A 764 16.09 18.16 25.80
C GLN A 764 14.74 18.16 25.08
N ALA A 765 14.74 18.40 23.77
CA ALA A 765 13.54 18.34 22.94
C ALA A 765 12.95 16.92 22.88
N SER A 766 13.80 15.89 22.81
CA SER A 766 13.37 14.50 22.84
C SER A 766 12.72 14.11 24.17
N ILE A 767 13.30 14.51 25.31
CA ILE A 767 12.72 14.29 26.64
C ILE A 767 11.39 15.03 26.78
N LEU A 768 11.34 16.31 26.38
CA LEU A 768 10.12 17.10 26.46
C LEU A 768 9.01 16.53 25.55
N ARG A 769 9.36 16.02 24.36
CA ARG A 769 8.41 15.33 23.48
C ARG A 769 7.83 14.08 24.14
N GLN A 770 8.66 13.29 24.82
CA GLN A 770 8.19 12.11 25.57
C GLN A 770 7.22 12.51 26.68
N VAL A 771 7.51 13.58 27.41
CA VAL A 771 6.62 14.14 28.43
C VAL A 771 5.27 14.56 27.81
N VAL A 772 5.29 15.32 26.71
CA VAL A 772 4.07 15.77 26.03
C VAL A 772 3.24 14.58 25.54
N SER A 773 3.87 13.56 24.95
CA SER A 773 3.17 12.34 24.52
C SER A 773 2.49 11.62 25.69
N LYS A 774 3.17 11.47 26.83
CA LYS A 774 2.57 10.87 28.04
C LYS A 774 1.41 11.69 28.60
N MET A 775 1.51 13.02 28.56
CA MET A 775 0.42 13.90 29.00
C MET A 775 -0.80 13.85 28.06
N LEU A 776 -0.56 13.71 26.75
CA LEU A 776 -1.61 13.52 25.76
C LEU A 776 -2.33 12.17 25.95
N GLU A 777 -1.57 11.09 26.14
CA GLU A 777 -2.10 9.75 26.42
C GLU A 777 -2.89 9.72 27.73
N ALA A 778 -2.36 10.33 28.80
CA ALA A 778 -3.08 10.48 30.06
C ALA A 778 -4.40 11.25 29.89
N LYS A 779 -4.45 12.28 29.03
CA LYS A 779 -5.68 13.01 28.69
C LYS A 779 -6.71 12.12 27.99
N GLN A 780 -6.27 11.25 27.08
CA GLN A 780 -7.15 10.31 26.39
C GLN A 780 -7.69 9.26 27.36
N LEU A 781 -6.83 8.62 28.15
CA LEU A 781 -7.23 7.62 29.15
C LEU A 781 -8.19 8.18 30.21
N ALA A 782 -8.01 9.44 30.62
CA ALA A 782 -8.94 10.12 31.50
C ALA A 782 -10.35 10.24 30.88
N ARG A 783 -10.47 10.45 29.57
CA ARG A 783 -11.79 10.47 28.88
C ARG A 783 -12.50 9.12 28.92
N TYR A 784 -11.73 8.02 28.87
CA TYR A 784 -12.26 6.66 29.02
C TYR A 784 -12.54 6.27 30.48
N GLY A 785 -12.21 7.13 31.45
CA GLY A 785 -12.35 6.87 32.88
C GLY A 785 -11.27 5.98 33.48
N LYS A 786 -10.19 5.67 32.74
CA LYS A 786 -9.00 4.94 33.24
C LYS A 786 -8.07 5.89 34.03
N LEU A 787 -8.61 6.52 35.09
CA LEU A 787 -7.95 7.61 35.81
C LEU A 787 -6.71 7.17 36.63
N SER A 788 -6.67 5.92 37.08
CA SER A 788 -5.49 5.36 37.76
C SER A 788 -4.30 5.20 36.82
N VAL A 789 -4.54 4.73 35.59
CA VAL A 789 -3.50 4.59 34.55
C VAL A 789 -3.05 5.96 34.05
N ALA A 790 -3.99 6.91 33.94
CA ALA A 790 -3.64 8.29 33.64
C ALA A 790 -2.74 8.91 34.73
N ASP A 791 -2.98 8.63 36.02
CA ASP A 791 -2.12 9.08 37.13
C ASP A 791 -0.70 8.50 37.03
N THR A 792 -0.57 7.21 36.69
CA THR A 792 0.73 6.55 36.54
C THR A 792 1.53 7.12 35.37
N LEU A 793 0.89 7.42 34.24
CA LEU A 793 1.57 8.06 33.11
C LEU A 793 2.05 9.47 33.45
N LEU A 794 1.28 10.22 34.24
CA LEU A 794 1.69 11.54 34.74
C LEU A 794 2.84 11.43 35.75
N GLU A 795 2.88 10.38 36.56
CA GLU A 795 4.01 10.10 37.45
C GLU A 795 5.30 9.79 36.67
N GLU A 796 5.21 8.97 35.62
CA GLU A 796 6.32 8.72 34.70
C GLU A 796 6.77 10.01 33.99
N ALA A 797 5.82 10.84 33.54
CA ALA A 797 6.13 12.13 32.93
C ALA A 797 6.84 13.07 33.92
N ALA A 798 6.41 13.09 35.19
CA ALA A 798 7.05 13.87 36.25
C ALA A 798 8.47 13.36 36.57
N ALA A 799 8.71 12.04 36.45
CA ALA A 799 10.03 11.45 36.64
C ALA A 799 11.03 11.88 35.56
N LEU A 800 10.56 12.08 34.32
CA LEU A 800 11.37 12.56 33.19
C LEU A 800 11.75 14.04 33.34
N ARG A 801 10.86 14.88 33.87
CA ARG A 801 11.06 16.34 33.91
C ARG A 801 10.38 16.98 35.13
N LYS A 802 11.11 16.99 36.25
CA LYS A 802 10.60 17.37 37.59
C LYS A 802 10.28 18.87 37.75
N ASP A 803 10.87 19.72 36.92
CA ASP A 803 10.69 21.17 36.95
C ASP A 803 9.33 21.63 36.38
N LEU A 804 8.61 20.78 35.65
CA LEU A 804 7.26 21.09 35.15
C LEU A 804 6.19 20.93 36.23
N LYS A 805 5.82 22.04 36.88
CA LYS A 805 4.72 22.09 37.86
C LYS A 805 3.37 21.64 37.31
N VAL A 806 3.12 21.87 36.02
CA VAL A 806 1.87 21.54 35.30
C VAL A 806 1.52 20.05 35.42
N ILE A 807 2.53 19.17 35.44
CA ILE A 807 2.31 17.72 35.56
C ILE A 807 1.71 17.38 36.94
N GLY A 808 2.26 17.98 38.00
CA GLY A 808 1.77 17.78 39.37
C GLY A 808 0.37 18.34 39.59
N GLU A 809 0.04 19.47 38.97
CA GLU A 809 -1.31 20.05 38.99
C GLU A 809 -2.32 19.14 38.28
N ARG A 810 -1.96 18.60 37.12
CA ARG A 810 -2.80 17.65 36.37
C ARG A 810 -3.02 16.36 37.14
N ARG A 811 -1.98 15.86 37.81
CA ARG A 811 -2.03 14.67 38.67
C ARG A 811 -3.07 14.84 39.78
N LYS A 812 -3.01 15.95 40.52
CA LYS A 812 -3.99 16.28 41.57
C LYS A 812 -5.42 16.35 41.02
N ALA A 813 -5.61 16.94 39.84
CA ALA A 813 -6.92 17.02 39.20
C ALA A 813 -7.49 15.64 38.87
N TYR A 814 -6.68 14.72 38.33
CA TYR A 814 -7.12 13.35 38.01
C TYR A 814 -7.37 12.50 39.25
N GLN A 815 -6.60 12.68 40.32
CA GLN A 815 -6.86 12.02 41.60
C GLN A 815 -8.19 12.48 42.22
N ALA A 816 -8.47 13.79 42.20
CA ALA A 816 -9.75 14.33 42.66
C ALA A 816 -10.93 13.79 41.82
N MET A 817 -10.78 13.82 40.50
CA MET A 817 -11.75 13.28 39.56
C MET A 817 -11.99 11.77 39.76
N ALA A 818 -10.95 10.99 40.05
CA ALA A 818 -11.07 9.55 40.32
C ALA A 818 -11.88 9.28 41.59
N GLY A 819 -11.66 10.07 42.65
CA GLY A 819 -12.45 9.99 43.87
C GLY A 819 -13.93 10.27 43.64
N GLU A 820 -14.25 11.24 42.79
CA GLU A 820 -15.64 11.57 42.42
C GLU A 820 -16.29 10.50 41.54
N VAL A 821 -15.58 10.03 40.50
CA VAL A 821 -16.08 8.97 39.62
C VAL A 821 -16.33 7.68 40.40
N ASN A 822 -15.45 7.29 41.32
CA ASN A 822 -15.67 6.11 42.16
C ASN A 822 -16.94 6.22 43.03
N LYS A 823 -17.22 7.40 43.58
CA LYS A 823 -18.47 7.65 44.33
C LYS A 823 -19.69 7.52 43.41
N LEU A 824 -19.63 8.07 42.20
CA LEU A 824 -20.71 7.98 41.23
C LEU A 824 -20.92 6.56 40.70
N THR A 825 -19.86 5.80 40.45
CA THR A 825 -19.93 4.39 40.04
C THR A 825 -20.56 3.53 41.14
N SER A 826 -20.25 3.78 42.41
CA SER A 826 -20.91 3.11 43.53
C SER A 826 -22.42 3.43 43.58
N LYS A 827 -22.80 4.70 43.37
CA LYS A 827 -24.22 5.10 43.24
C LYS A 827 -24.90 4.43 42.05
N LEU A 828 -24.22 4.38 40.90
CA LEU A 828 -24.71 3.74 39.68
C LEU A 828 -24.99 2.25 39.91
N HIS A 829 -24.04 1.52 40.50
CA HIS A 829 -24.21 0.10 40.80
C HIS A 829 -25.36 -0.15 41.77
N LYS A 830 -25.51 0.70 42.79
CA LYS A 830 -26.63 0.62 43.73
C LYS A 830 -27.96 0.85 43.02
N ALA A 831 -28.07 1.91 42.21
CA ALA A 831 -29.28 2.23 41.45
C ALA A 831 -29.64 1.14 40.43
N MET A 832 -28.64 0.50 39.81
CA MET A 832 -28.87 -0.64 38.91
C MET A 832 -29.37 -1.88 39.66
N ALA A 833 -28.88 -2.13 40.87
CA ALA A 833 -29.35 -3.24 41.71
C ALA A 833 -30.78 -3.01 42.22
N ASP A 834 -31.14 -1.76 42.50
CA ASP A 834 -32.46 -1.36 42.97
C ASP A 834 -33.47 -1.16 41.82
N GLU A 835 -33.08 -1.40 40.55
CA GLU A 835 -33.86 -1.13 39.33
C GLU A 835 -34.42 0.31 39.23
N ALA A 836 -33.78 1.26 39.91
CA ALA A 836 -34.16 2.68 39.93
C ALA A 836 -33.64 3.39 38.66
N TRP A 837 -34.28 3.15 37.52
CA TRP A 837 -33.79 3.57 36.19
C TRP A 837 -33.54 5.07 36.03
N THR A 838 -34.26 5.92 36.76
CA THR A 838 -34.01 7.38 36.80
C THR A 838 -32.69 7.74 37.46
N ASP A 839 -32.35 7.04 38.54
CA ASP A 839 -31.13 7.27 39.32
C ASP A 839 -29.92 6.64 38.61
N VAL A 840 -30.15 5.54 37.86
CA VAL A 840 -29.15 4.95 36.95
C VAL A 840 -28.76 5.96 35.86
N LEU A 841 -29.73 6.65 35.26
CA LEU A 841 -29.45 7.68 34.24
C LEU A 841 -28.71 8.87 34.82
N GLU A 842 -29.12 9.39 35.97
CA GLU A 842 -28.46 10.53 36.62
C GLU A 842 -27.00 10.20 36.98
N ALA A 843 -26.76 9.03 37.58
CA ALA A 843 -25.41 8.60 37.93
C ALA A 843 -24.55 8.33 36.68
N ALA A 844 -25.12 7.75 35.62
CA ALA A 844 -24.44 7.52 34.36
C ALA A 844 -24.06 8.85 33.66
N GLU A 845 -24.97 9.82 33.59
CA GLU A 845 -24.71 11.14 32.98
C GLU A 845 -23.66 11.93 33.77
N ALA A 846 -23.72 11.89 35.11
CA ALA A 846 -22.71 12.53 35.95
C ALA A 846 -21.30 11.94 35.74
N ILE A 847 -21.20 10.63 35.47
CA ILE A 847 -19.93 9.99 35.09
C ILE A 847 -19.52 10.43 33.69
N LEU A 848 -20.43 10.44 32.71
CA LEU A 848 -20.14 10.81 31.33
C LEU A 848 -19.74 12.28 31.16
N ALA A 849 -20.27 13.18 32.00
CA ALA A 849 -19.86 14.59 32.02
C ALA A 849 -18.37 14.76 32.39
N LYS A 850 -17.83 13.83 33.18
CA LYS A 850 -16.41 13.80 33.57
C LYS A 850 -15.58 12.97 32.58
N CYS A 851 -16.08 11.78 32.25
CA CYS A 851 -15.43 10.79 31.40
C CYS A 851 -16.33 10.46 30.20
N PRO A 852 -16.28 11.23 29.10
CA PRO A 852 -17.23 11.11 27.99
C PRO A 852 -17.29 9.73 27.33
N GLU A 853 -16.17 9.00 27.36
CA GLU A 853 -16.04 7.69 26.71
C GLU A 853 -16.09 6.52 27.72
N HIS A 854 -16.65 6.74 28.93
CA HIS A 854 -16.74 5.70 29.96
C HIS A 854 -17.81 4.64 29.60
N THR A 855 -17.36 3.50 29.04
CA THR A 855 -18.23 2.43 28.52
C THR A 855 -19.29 1.95 29.50
N PRO A 856 -18.99 1.60 30.76
CA PRO A 856 -20.01 1.09 31.68
C PRO A 856 -21.14 2.10 31.96
N ALA A 857 -20.84 3.40 31.96
CA ALA A 857 -21.85 4.44 32.12
C ALA A 857 -22.70 4.61 30.85
N ARG A 858 -22.10 4.48 29.65
CA ARG A 858 -22.86 4.50 28.39
C ARG A 858 -23.81 3.30 28.28
N ASP A 859 -23.35 2.13 28.69
CA ASP A 859 -24.14 0.90 28.68
C ASP A 859 -25.27 0.97 29.72
N ALA A 860 -24.98 1.39 30.96
CA ALA A 860 -25.99 1.59 31.98
C ALA A 860 -27.04 2.63 31.54
N ARG A 861 -26.61 3.72 30.88
CA ARG A 861 -27.50 4.71 30.27
C ARG A 861 -28.39 4.06 29.19
N ARG A 862 -27.82 3.27 28.28
CA ARG A 862 -28.56 2.55 27.22
C ARG A 862 -29.56 1.54 27.80
N MET A 863 -29.17 0.81 28.84
CA MET A 863 -30.02 -0.16 29.52
C MET A 863 -31.20 0.51 30.21
N ALA A 864 -30.95 1.58 30.98
CA ALA A 864 -32.01 2.39 31.57
C ALA A 864 -32.94 2.95 30.49
N TRP A 865 -32.41 3.27 29.31
CA TRP A 865 -33.21 3.74 28.18
C TRP A 865 -34.13 2.70 27.53
N ASN A 866 -33.61 1.49 27.38
CA ASN A 866 -34.41 0.37 26.92
C ASN A 866 -35.49 -0.01 27.95
N ALA A 867 -35.17 0.08 29.24
CA ALA A 867 -36.10 -0.25 30.33
C ALA A 867 -37.24 0.77 30.48
N VAL A 868 -36.97 2.06 30.23
CA VAL A 868 -37.96 3.15 30.26
C VAL A 868 -38.81 3.22 28.97
N GLY A 869 -38.56 2.36 27.97
CA GLY A 869 -39.51 2.07 26.89
C GLY A 869 -39.28 2.79 25.55
N ALA A 870 -38.11 3.42 25.35
CA ALA A 870 -37.71 3.98 24.06
C ALA A 870 -36.80 2.98 23.31
N LYS A 871 -37.32 2.28 22.30
CA LYS A 871 -36.46 1.64 21.30
C LYS A 871 -35.82 2.76 20.47
N THR A 872 -34.54 3.03 20.68
CA THR A 872 -33.79 3.98 19.84
C THR A 872 -33.62 3.41 18.42
N SER A 873 -33.85 4.27 17.44
CA SER A 873 -33.49 4.08 16.03
C SER A 873 -31.98 4.26 15.84
N ASP A 874 -31.17 3.49 16.56
CA ASP A 874 -29.74 3.37 16.27
C ASP A 874 -29.50 2.07 15.48
N ASP A 875 -29.94 2.06 14.21
CA ASP A 875 -29.46 1.06 13.25
C ASP A 875 -28.16 1.61 12.63
N PRO A 876 -26.99 0.97 12.85
CA PRO A 876 -25.71 1.43 12.28
C PRO A 876 -25.72 1.56 10.75
N GLN A 877 -26.70 0.94 10.08
CA GLN A 877 -26.83 0.95 8.62
C GLN A 877 -27.40 2.26 8.04
N ALA A 878 -28.12 3.08 8.82
CA ALA A 878 -28.69 4.34 8.32
C ALA A 878 -27.64 5.46 8.20
N ASN A 879 -26.64 5.48 9.09
CA ASN A 879 -25.53 6.45 9.06
C ASN A 879 -24.47 6.16 7.97
N ASP A 880 -24.44 4.94 7.43
CA ASP A 880 -23.54 4.56 6.34
C ASP A 880 -24.04 4.98 4.95
N ALA A 881 -25.34 5.29 4.81
CA ALA A 881 -25.92 5.78 3.56
C ALA A 881 -25.56 7.26 3.30
N HIS A 882 -25.48 8.09 4.34
CA HIS A 882 -25.09 9.51 4.21
C HIS A 882 -23.57 9.73 4.09
N LYS A 883 -22.73 8.76 4.51
CA LYS A 883 -21.26 8.83 4.31
C LYS A 883 -20.80 8.39 2.91
N ARG A 884 -21.65 7.76 2.11
CA ARG A 884 -21.26 7.27 0.77
C ARG A 884 -21.28 8.32 -0.34
N THR A 885 -21.78 9.53 -0.06
CA THR A 885 -21.79 10.63 -1.06
C THR A 885 -20.63 11.62 -0.91
N GLN A 886 -19.69 11.39 0.01
CA GLN A 886 -18.44 12.16 0.08
C GLN A 886 -17.25 11.23 0.29
N LEU A 887 -16.85 10.54 -0.78
CA LEU A 887 -15.48 10.02 -0.88
C LEU A 887 -14.55 11.17 -1.30
N SER A 888 -13.79 11.70 -0.36
CA SER A 888 -12.55 12.43 -0.70
C SER A 888 -11.42 11.44 -1.02
N PRO A 889 -10.49 11.76 -1.94
CA PRO A 889 -9.42 10.85 -2.37
C PRO A 889 -8.30 10.71 -1.32
N ARG A 890 -7.55 9.60 -1.39
CA ARG A 890 -6.32 9.33 -0.62
C ARG A 890 -5.17 10.31 -0.96
N PRO A 891 -4.18 10.48 -0.07
CA PRO A 891 -3.27 11.61 -0.07
C PRO A 891 -2.07 11.37 -0.99
N ASP A 892 -1.87 12.25 -1.96
CA ASP A 892 -0.57 12.45 -2.59
C ASP A 892 -0.23 13.95 -2.54
N ARG A 893 0.97 14.24 -2.02
CA ARG A 893 1.74 15.49 -2.06
C ARG A 893 0.99 16.80 -1.78
N VAL A 894 1.27 17.35 -0.59
CA VAL A 894 0.96 18.74 -0.19
C VAL A 894 1.54 19.72 -1.21
N ARG A 895 0.67 20.25 -2.08
CA ARG A 895 0.87 21.54 -2.73
C ARG A 895 -0.12 22.51 -2.07
N ARG A 896 0.42 23.58 -1.47
CA ARG A 896 -0.40 24.68 -0.93
C ARG A 896 -1.17 25.32 -2.09
N GLU A 897 -2.49 25.25 -2.05
CA GLU A 897 -3.40 26.09 -2.84
C GLU A 897 -4.36 26.85 -1.91
N PRO A 898 -4.84 28.03 -2.35
CA PRO A 898 -5.35 29.08 -1.48
C PRO A 898 -6.78 28.82 -1.02
N VAL A 899 -7.16 29.50 0.08
CA VAL A 899 -8.50 29.54 0.68
C VAL A 899 -9.58 29.67 -0.40
N ALA A 900 -10.36 28.61 -0.61
CA ALA A 900 -11.49 28.62 -1.54
C ALA A 900 -12.65 29.43 -0.96
N GLU A 901 -13.10 30.42 -1.73
CA GLU A 901 -14.33 31.18 -1.51
C GLU A 901 -15.56 30.25 -1.52
N PHE A 902 -16.44 30.42 -0.53
CA PHE A 902 -17.66 29.63 -0.37
C PHE A 902 -18.75 30.13 -1.33
N SER A 903 -18.96 29.42 -2.42
CA SER A 903 -20.04 29.66 -3.37
C SER A 903 -21.37 28.99 -2.95
N ASP A 904 -22.45 29.59 -3.45
CA ASP A 904 -23.85 29.41 -3.11
C ASP A 904 -24.37 27.96 -2.93
N VAL A 905 -25.02 27.72 -1.78
CA VAL A 905 -26.02 26.65 -1.64
C VAL A 905 -27.29 27.11 -2.37
N ALA A 906 -27.30 26.89 -3.68
CA ALA A 906 -28.43 27.11 -4.56
C ALA A 906 -29.01 25.78 -5.05
N THR A 907 -29.74 25.08 -4.17
CA THR A 907 -30.84 24.18 -4.56
C THR A 907 -31.91 24.28 -3.48
N ALA A 908 -32.94 25.07 -3.75
CA ALA A 908 -34.08 25.29 -2.88
C ALA A 908 -35.04 24.10 -2.98
N GLU A 909 -34.94 23.16 -2.04
CA GLU A 909 -36.10 22.41 -1.57
C GLU A 909 -36.83 23.28 -0.54
N LYS A 910 -38.17 23.27 -0.57
CA LYS A 910 -39.00 24.07 0.35
C LYS A 910 -38.77 23.55 1.78
N PRO A 911 -38.57 24.39 2.80
CA PRO A 911 -38.30 23.90 4.14
C PRO A 911 -39.48 23.07 4.66
N GLU A 912 -39.20 21.82 5.02
CA GLU A 912 -40.13 20.87 5.64
C GLU A 912 -40.33 21.24 7.10
N ARG A 913 -41.31 22.12 7.31
CA ARG A 913 -41.76 22.58 8.62
C ARG A 913 -43.28 22.59 8.68
N PHE A 914 -43.80 22.46 9.89
CA PHE A 914 -45.23 22.50 10.17
C PHE A 914 -45.49 23.20 11.50
N PHE A 915 -46.72 23.67 11.71
CA PHE A 915 -47.20 24.09 13.02
C PHE A 915 -47.74 22.91 13.79
N LEU A 916 -47.37 22.87 15.07
CA LEU A 916 -47.95 21.97 16.05
C LEU A 916 -48.74 22.82 17.05
N TRP A 917 -50.06 22.70 17.00
CA TRP A 917 -50.97 23.36 17.93
C TRP A 917 -51.35 22.39 19.04
N ILE A 918 -51.13 22.80 20.28
CA ILE A 918 -51.41 21.99 21.46
C ILE A 918 -52.43 22.73 22.29
N ASP A 919 -53.60 22.11 22.49
CA ASP A 919 -54.71 22.74 23.19
C ASP A 919 -54.31 23.11 24.62
N ALA A 920 -54.74 24.29 25.06
CA ALA A 920 -54.38 24.91 26.34
C ALA A 920 -52.86 25.10 26.63
N VAL A 921 -51.96 24.88 25.66
CA VAL A 921 -50.50 25.03 25.84
C VAL A 921 -49.90 26.08 24.91
N GLY A 922 -50.15 26.01 23.60
CA GLY A 922 -49.61 26.96 22.63
C GLY A 922 -49.25 26.37 21.27
N GLY A 923 -48.73 27.23 20.38
CA GLY A 923 -48.34 26.87 19.02
C GLY A 923 -46.81 26.79 18.87
N TYR A 924 -46.31 25.68 18.34
CA TYR A 924 -44.89 25.45 18.12
C TYR A 924 -44.57 25.32 16.64
N LEU A 925 -43.52 26.02 16.19
CA LEU A 925 -42.98 25.86 14.85
C LEU A 925 -42.01 24.68 14.85
N VAL A 926 -42.27 23.63 14.06
CA VAL A 926 -41.45 22.42 14.03
C VAL A 926 -40.61 22.37 12.76
N CYS A 927 -39.29 22.36 12.91
CA CYS A 927 -38.31 22.22 11.82
C CYS A 927 -37.75 20.79 11.80
N GLN A 928 -37.82 20.10 10.66
CA GLN A 928 -37.41 18.69 10.56
C GLN A 928 -35.98 18.48 10.06
N HIS A 929 -35.37 19.52 9.47
CA HIS A 929 -34.03 19.44 8.89
C HIS A 929 -32.92 19.48 9.94
N ASP A 930 -31.81 18.78 9.65
CA ASP A 930 -30.60 18.84 10.48
C ASP A 930 -29.85 20.17 10.36
N THR A 931 -30.13 20.96 9.33
CA THR A 931 -29.60 22.31 9.15
C THR A 931 -30.75 23.30 9.13
N VAL A 932 -30.77 24.22 10.09
CA VAL A 932 -31.87 25.17 10.31
C VAL A 932 -31.35 26.59 10.21
N VAL A 933 -31.88 27.35 9.26
CA VAL A 933 -31.53 28.74 9.00
C VAL A 933 -32.43 29.67 9.81
N ILE A 934 -31.81 30.58 10.55
CA ILE A 934 -32.50 31.63 11.33
C ILE A 934 -32.29 32.97 10.65
N GLY A 935 -33.37 33.74 10.48
CA GLY A 935 -33.29 35.06 9.86
C GLY A 935 -34.63 35.77 9.76
N GLN A 936 -34.66 36.84 8.97
CA GLN A 936 -35.87 37.64 8.75
C GLN A 936 -36.90 36.89 7.88
N PRO A 937 -38.22 37.07 8.11
CA PRO A 937 -39.25 36.52 7.24
C PRO A 937 -39.10 37.00 5.79
N GLU A 938 -39.15 36.07 4.84
CA GLU A 938 -39.11 36.34 3.41
C GLU A 938 -40.38 35.82 2.71
N PRO A 939 -40.89 36.50 1.66
CA PRO A 939 -42.04 36.04 0.90
C PRO A 939 -41.86 34.66 0.26
N GLU A 940 -40.61 34.30 -0.08
CA GLU A 940 -40.26 33.02 -0.71
C GLU A 940 -40.10 31.87 0.30
N GLY A 941 -40.22 32.15 1.60
CA GLY A 941 -40.27 31.11 2.64
C GLY A 941 -38.98 30.30 2.85
N ARG A 942 -37.82 30.80 2.41
CA ARG A 942 -36.53 30.08 2.42
C ARG A 942 -35.81 30.00 3.78
N VAL A 943 -36.32 30.71 4.79
CA VAL A 943 -35.75 30.75 6.15
C VAL A 943 -36.55 29.82 7.03
N ASP A 944 -35.95 28.81 7.64
CA ASP A 944 -36.62 27.82 8.49
C ASP A 944 -37.28 28.43 9.73
N VAL A 945 -36.57 29.35 10.38
CA VAL A 945 -37.04 30.09 11.57
C VAL A 945 -37.13 31.59 11.25
N PRO A 946 -38.27 32.04 10.70
CA PRO A 946 -38.47 33.42 10.26
C PRO A 946 -38.87 34.30 11.45
N ILE A 947 -37.96 35.10 11.99
CA ILE A 947 -38.19 35.94 13.18
C ILE A 947 -38.41 37.40 12.80
N LEU A 948 -39.54 37.97 13.21
CA LEU A 948 -39.82 39.39 13.07
C LEU A 948 -38.92 40.20 14.01
N GLY A 949 -37.81 40.72 13.47
CA GLY A 949 -36.83 41.54 14.18
C GLY A 949 -35.78 42.10 13.23
N ASP A 950 -34.88 42.92 13.76
CA ASP A 950 -33.76 43.50 12.99
C ASP A 950 -32.65 42.46 12.76
N LEU A 951 -32.94 41.51 11.87
CA LEU A 951 -32.05 40.42 11.49
C LEU A 951 -31.79 40.48 9.99
N SER A 952 -30.62 40.04 9.56
CA SER A 952 -30.41 39.69 8.16
C SER A 952 -31.32 38.54 7.73
N ARG A 953 -31.64 38.49 6.43
CA ARG A 953 -32.38 37.39 5.77
C ARG A 953 -31.88 36.00 6.16
N ARG A 954 -30.55 35.83 6.22
CA ARG A 954 -29.87 34.67 6.81
C ARG A 954 -28.90 35.18 7.85
N HIS A 955 -29.24 35.03 9.13
CA HIS A 955 -28.49 35.62 10.23
C HIS A 955 -27.55 34.61 10.88
N ALA A 956 -28.03 33.38 11.08
CA ALA A 956 -27.27 32.28 11.64
C ALA A 956 -27.81 30.93 11.14
N VAL A 957 -26.99 29.89 11.24
CA VAL A 957 -27.38 28.52 10.92
C VAL A 957 -27.12 27.65 12.14
N ILE A 958 -28.12 26.85 12.54
CA ILE A 958 -27.96 25.80 13.53
C ILE A 958 -27.86 24.47 12.80
N ARG A 959 -26.77 23.74 13.02
CA ARG A 959 -26.52 22.42 12.43
C ARG A 959 -26.44 21.36 13.52
N ARG A 960 -27.22 20.29 13.37
CA ARG A 960 -27.09 19.07 14.17
C ARG A 960 -25.90 18.26 13.65
N VAL A 961 -24.92 17.98 14.50
CA VAL A 961 -23.73 17.19 14.16
C VAL A 961 -23.52 16.12 15.20
N GLY A 962 -23.74 14.85 14.81
CA GLY A 962 -23.75 13.72 15.75
C GLY A 962 -24.81 13.94 16.84
N GLU A 963 -24.36 13.91 18.10
CA GLU A 963 -25.21 14.09 19.29
C GLU A 963 -25.36 15.56 19.73
N GLY A 964 -24.74 16.53 19.04
CA GLY A 964 -24.65 17.93 19.46
C GLY A 964 -25.19 18.92 18.43
N TYR A 965 -25.20 20.20 18.81
CA TYR A 965 -25.61 21.31 17.94
C TYR A 965 -24.47 22.32 17.79
N LEU A 966 -24.22 22.74 16.55
CA LEU A 966 -23.30 23.81 16.23
C LEU A 966 -24.07 25.01 15.70
N LEU A 967 -23.80 26.19 16.25
CA LEU A 967 -24.27 27.48 15.75
C LEU A 967 -23.19 28.10 14.87
N GLU A 968 -23.48 28.27 13.59
CA GLU A 968 -22.64 28.94 12.60
C GLU A 968 -23.13 30.41 12.45
N PRO A 969 -22.33 31.40 12.89
CA PRO A 969 -22.69 32.81 12.76
C PRO A 969 -22.44 33.30 11.33
N LEU A 970 -23.49 33.77 10.63
CA LEU A 970 -23.35 34.45 9.33
C LEU A 970 -23.25 35.98 9.49
N ARG A 971 -23.76 36.46 10.61
CA ARG A 971 -23.77 37.85 11.07
C ARG A 971 -23.43 37.89 12.56
N LYS A 972 -23.49 39.08 13.16
CA LYS A 972 -23.15 39.31 14.57
C LYS A 972 -24.04 38.47 15.49
N VAL A 973 -23.44 37.50 16.17
CA VAL A 973 -24.11 36.59 17.08
C VAL A 973 -23.28 36.48 18.36
N ARG A 974 -23.96 36.46 19.51
CA ARG A 974 -23.35 36.15 20.80
C ARG A 974 -23.98 34.91 21.41
N VAL A 975 -23.16 34.06 21.99
CA VAL A 975 -23.60 32.89 22.77
C VAL A 975 -23.14 33.11 24.20
N ASN A 976 -24.07 33.15 25.15
CA ASN A 976 -23.81 33.46 26.56
C ASN A 976 -22.98 34.76 26.74
N ASP A 977 -23.40 35.82 26.04
CA ASP A 977 -22.77 37.15 26.01
C ASP A 977 -21.35 37.21 25.39
N VAL A 978 -20.85 36.09 24.84
CA VAL A 978 -19.57 36.05 24.10
C VAL A 978 -19.84 36.14 22.60
N GLU A 979 -19.24 37.11 21.93
CA GLU A 979 -19.35 37.28 20.49
C GLU A 979 -18.57 36.19 19.74
N THR A 980 -19.25 35.48 18.83
CA THR A 980 -18.71 34.31 18.13
C THR A 980 -18.56 34.61 16.64
N GLY A 981 -17.35 34.49 16.11
CA GLY A 981 -17.05 34.63 14.68
C GLY A 981 -16.90 33.30 13.92
N SER A 982 -17.02 32.17 14.63
CA SER A 982 -16.87 30.82 14.08
C SER A 982 -17.92 29.86 14.66
N ALA A 983 -18.05 28.68 14.06
CA ALA A 983 -18.98 27.65 14.50
C ALA A 983 -18.78 27.30 15.99
N THR A 984 -19.84 27.44 16.78
CA THR A 984 -19.80 27.31 18.26
C THR A 984 -20.77 26.23 18.73
N SER A 985 -20.33 25.37 19.65
CA SER A 985 -21.18 24.32 20.23
C SER A 985 -22.24 24.90 21.18
N LEU A 986 -23.50 24.49 20.99
CA LEU A 986 -24.62 24.86 21.84
C LEU A 986 -24.85 23.82 22.94
N VAL A 987 -24.96 24.29 24.18
CA VAL A 987 -25.30 23.51 25.38
C VAL A 987 -26.67 23.90 25.90
N ASP A 988 -27.35 22.99 26.63
CA ASP A 988 -28.66 23.29 27.23
C ASP A 988 -28.58 24.55 28.12
N GLY A 989 -29.56 25.44 27.96
CA GLY A 989 -29.64 26.73 28.64
C GLY A 989 -28.88 27.87 27.97
N ALA A 990 -28.12 27.63 26.90
CA ALA A 990 -27.35 28.68 26.23
C ALA A 990 -28.26 29.80 25.70
N ILE A 991 -27.87 31.05 25.95
CA ILE A 991 -28.57 32.23 25.44
C ILE A 991 -27.89 32.66 24.14
N ILE A 992 -28.63 32.58 23.04
CA ILE A 992 -28.22 33.02 21.71
C ILE A 992 -28.80 34.41 21.47
N GLU A 993 -27.94 35.41 21.38
CA GLU A 993 -28.26 36.78 20.97
C GLU A 993 -27.90 36.96 19.49
N LEU A 994 -28.90 37.24 18.66
CA LEU A 994 -28.75 37.53 17.23
C LEU A 994 -28.92 39.04 17.03
N GLY A 995 -27.93 39.69 16.41
CA GLY A 995 -27.89 41.14 16.26
C GLY A 995 -27.82 41.86 17.61
N GLU A 996 -28.69 42.85 17.83
CA GLU A 996 -28.68 43.67 19.06
C GLU A 996 -29.96 43.55 19.90
N GLY A 997 -30.87 42.62 19.56
CA GLY A 997 -32.17 42.53 20.25
C GLY A 997 -32.86 41.17 20.29
N VAL A 998 -32.58 40.25 19.36
CA VAL A 998 -33.25 38.94 19.35
C VAL A 998 -32.48 37.98 20.25
N LYS A 999 -33.09 37.61 21.37
CA LYS A 999 -32.55 36.62 22.31
C LYS A 999 -33.40 35.36 22.33
N LEU A 1000 -32.74 34.22 22.12
CA LEU A 1000 -33.30 32.88 22.18
C LEU A 1000 -32.56 32.07 23.25
N ARG A 1001 -33.28 31.25 24.01
CA ARG A 1001 -32.66 30.25 24.88
C ARG A 1001 -32.73 28.90 24.18
N PHE A 1002 -31.57 28.30 23.96
CA PHE A 1002 -31.47 26.93 23.48
C PHE A 1002 -31.72 25.98 24.64
N ARG A 1003 -32.68 25.07 24.47
CA ARG A 1003 -33.00 24.03 25.44
C ARG A 1003 -32.93 22.66 24.79
N ARG A 1004 -32.37 21.70 25.50
CA ARG A 1004 -32.48 20.26 25.20
C ARG A 1004 -33.07 19.59 26.43
N PRO A 1005 -34.40 19.67 26.64
CA PRO A 1005 -35.05 19.26 27.88
C PRO A 1005 -34.88 17.77 28.20
N HIS A 1006 -34.74 16.96 27.14
CA HIS A 1006 -34.68 15.53 27.22
C HIS A 1006 -33.32 15.02 26.71
N PRO A 1007 -32.47 14.40 27.54
CA PRO A 1007 -31.08 14.08 27.16
C PRO A 1007 -30.98 13.03 26.05
N LEU A 1008 -32.00 12.19 25.90
CA LEU A 1008 -31.97 11.06 24.97
C LEU A 1008 -32.86 11.24 23.73
N SER A 1009 -33.34 12.47 23.54
CA SER A 1009 -33.73 12.92 22.21
C SER A 1009 -32.76 14.03 21.82
N ALA A 1010 -32.34 14.02 20.56
CA ALA A 1010 -31.61 15.15 20.02
C ALA A 1010 -32.55 16.33 19.74
N THR A 1011 -33.88 16.18 19.85
CA THR A 1011 -34.83 17.28 19.66
C THR A 1011 -34.54 18.42 20.64
N ALA A 1012 -34.41 19.64 20.12
CA ALA A 1012 -34.15 20.83 20.93
C ALA A 1012 -35.28 21.84 20.77
N ARG A 1013 -35.43 22.70 21.77
CA ARG A 1013 -36.39 23.81 21.79
C ARG A 1013 -35.65 25.14 21.82
N LEU A 1014 -36.02 26.06 20.95
CA LEU A 1014 -35.64 27.47 21.04
C LEU A 1014 -36.79 28.23 21.70
N GLU A 1015 -36.51 28.79 22.87
CA GLU A 1015 -37.44 29.65 23.60
C GLU A 1015 -37.14 31.12 23.33
N PHE A 1016 -38.16 31.92 23.05
CA PHE A 1016 -38.00 33.37 22.93
C PHE A 1016 -37.80 34.02 24.30
N VAL A 1017 -36.59 34.50 24.57
CA VAL A 1017 -36.29 35.32 25.76
C VAL A 1017 -36.64 36.79 25.49
N SER A 1018 -36.49 37.22 24.24
CA SER A 1018 -36.89 38.55 23.77
C SER A 1018 -38.38 38.60 23.38
N ARG A 1019 -38.90 39.82 23.12
CA ARG A 1019 -40.30 40.04 22.72
C ARG A 1019 -40.62 39.63 21.28
N HIS A 1020 -39.60 39.27 20.50
CA HIS A 1020 -39.75 38.88 19.09
C HIS A 1020 -40.45 37.52 18.95
N ARG A 1021 -41.09 37.31 17.80
CA ARG A 1021 -41.81 36.07 17.47
C ARG A 1021 -41.57 35.68 16.02
N THR A 1022 -41.90 34.44 15.67
CA THR A 1022 -41.86 33.97 14.29
C THR A 1022 -43.00 34.53 13.43
N GLN A 1023 -42.92 34.37 12.12
CA GLN A 1023 -44.03 34.56 11.18
C GLN A 1023 -44.30 33.26 10.39
N PRO A 1024 -45.41 32.54 10.60
CA PRO A 1024 -46.50 32.81 11.56
C PRO A 1024 -46.04 32.78 13.02
N THR A 1025 -46.80 33.39 13.92
CA THR A 1025 -46.44 33.51 15.34
C THR A 1025 -46.45 32.15 16.04
N ALA A 1026 -45.31 31.76 16.61
CA ALA A 1026 -45.14 30.59 17.45
C ALA A 1026 -44.63 30.98 18.85
N ASP A 1027 -45.03 30.23 19.87
CA ASP A 1027 -44.59 30.38 21.26
C ASP A 1027 -43.16 29.84 21.47
N GLY A 1028 -42.75 28.89 20.63
CA GLY A 1028 -41.40 28.35 20.58
C GLY A 1028 -41.13 27.60 19.27
N VAL A 1029 -39.87 27.26 19.05
CA VAL A 1029 -39.43 26.50 17.87
C VAL A 1029 -38.87 25.16 18.32
N LEU A 1030 -39.30 24.08 17.68
CA LEU A 1030 -38.81 22.73 17.91
C LEU A 1030 -37.90 22.31 16.74
N LEU A 1031 -36.66 21.97 17.05
CA LEU A 1031 -35.70 21.38 16.12
C LEU A 1031 -35.84 19.86 16.20
N LEU A 1032 -36.81 19.31 15.48
CA LEU A 1032 -37.21 17.90 15.57
C LEU A 1032 -36.08 16.98 15.11
N ALA A 1033 -35.80 15.95 15.91
CA ALA A 1033 -34.90 14.86 15.60
C ALA A 1033 -35.72 13.57 15.37
N ASP A 1034 -35.39 12.49 16.08
CA ASP A 1034 -36.11 11.23 15.98
C ASP A 1034 -37.39 11.21 16.83
N SER A 1035 -37.43 11.94 17.96
CA SER A 1035 -38.61 11.97 18.84
C SER A 1035 -38.81 13.28 19.58
N CYS A 1036 -40.07 13.70 19.74
CA CYS A 1036 -40.52 14.84 20.53
C CYS A 1036 -41.55 14.34 21.55
N VAL A 1037 -41.16 14.37 22.82
CA VAL A 1037 -41.99 14.01 23.97
C VAL A 1037 -42.69 15.24 24.51
N MET A 1038 -44.00 15.15 24.71
CA MET A 1038 -44.87 16.19 25.27
C MET A 1038 -45.66 15.60 26.43
N GLY A 1039 -45.75 16.30 27.57
CA GLY A 1039 -46.38 15.73 28.75
C GLY A 1039 -46.17 16.57 30.01
N PRO A 1040 -46.65 16.12 31.18
CA PRO A 1040 -46.68 16.93 32.41
C PRO A 1040 -45.31 17.20 33.03
N SER A 1041 -44.26 16.49 32.60
CA SER A 1041 -42.91 16.64 33.13
C SER A 1041 -42.17 17.84 32.52
N ARG A 1042 -41.43 18.59 33.35
CA ARG A 1042 -40.50 19.65 32.92
C ARG A 1042 -39.34 19.16 32.06
N LYS A 1043 -39.14 17.84 31.98
CA LYS A 1043 -38.15 17.18 31.11
C LYS A 1043 -38.69 16.89 29.70
N CYS A 1044 -39.98 17.12 29.46
CA CYS A 1044 -40.59 17.02 28.13
C CYS A 1044 -40.16 18.21 27.25
N HIS A 1045 -40.15 18.01 25.94
CA HIS A 1045 -39.81 19.07 24.98
C HIS A 1045 -40.87 20.16 24.97
N VAL A 1046 -42.13 19.75 25.12
CA VAL A 1046 -43.26 20.64 25.45
C VAL A 1046 -43.84 20.18 26.79
N GLU A 1047 -43.95 21.11 27.72
CA GLU A 1047 -44.54 20.86 29.04
C GLU A 1047 -46.05 21.07 28.91
N CYS A 1048 -46.82 20.01 29.19
CA CYS A 1048 -48.27 19.96 29.18
C CYS A 1048 -48.76 19.52 30.57
N PRO A 1049 -48.81 20.41 31.58
CA PRO A 1049 -49.04 20.04 32.99
C PRO A 1049 -50.36 19.30 33.25
N GLU A 1050 -51.38 19.60 32.45
CA GLU A 1050 -52.74 19.07 32.59
C GLU A 1050 -52.93 17.69 31.92
N TRP A 1051 -51.90 17.15 31.24
CA TRP A 1051 -51.99 15.85 30.57
C TRP A 1051 -51.70 14.70 31.54
N ALA A 1052 -52.50 13.64 31.46
CA ALA A 1052 -52.33 12.46 32.33
C ALA A 1052 -51.10 11.61 31.96
N HIS A 1053 -50.73 11.59 30.68
CA HIS A 1053 -49.66 10.75 30.14
C HIS A 1053 -48.82 11.49 29.09
N ASP A 1054 -47.60 11.01 28.86
CA ASP A 1054 -46.72 11.55 27.83
C ASP A 1054 -47.22 11.11 26.44
N VAL A 1055 -47.29 12.08 25.52
CA VAL A 1055 -47.53 11.87 24.09
C VAL A 1055 -46.22 12.07 23.34
N VAL A 1056 -45.84 11.07 22.54
CA VAL A 1056 -44.58 11.07 21.80
C VAL A 1056 -44.87 11.15 20.31
N LEU A 1057 -44.42 12.24 19.69
CA LEU A 1057 -44.28 12.33 18.23
C LEU A 1057 -42.91 11.79 17.86
N PHE A 1058 -42.83 10.85 16.93
CA PHE A 1058 -41.54 10.31 16.51
C PHE A 1058 -41.53 10.04 15.01
N ARG A 1059 -40.34 10.16 14.43
CA ARG A 1059 -40.11 10.01 13.00
C ARG A 1059 -39.54 8.63 12.72
N GLN A 1060 -40.08 7.95 11.71
CA GLN A 1060 -39.53 6.70 11.20
C GLN A 1060 -39.36 6.80 9.68
N GLY A 1061 -38.17 7.18 9.23
CA GLY A 1061 -37.92 7.55 7.84
C GLY A 1061 -38.50 8.94 7.53
N GLU A 1062 -39.31 9.02 6.47
CA GLU A 1062 -40.04 10.24 6.07
C GLU A 1062 -41.44 10.34 6.73
N GLU A 1063 -41.85 9.31 7.48
CA GLU A 1063 -43.19 9.24 8.08
C GLU A 1063 -43.18 9.66 9.56
N LEU A 1064 -44.21 10.40 9.97
CA LEU A 1064 -44.44 10.81 11.35
C LEU A 1064 -45.43 9.86 12.02
N PHE A 1065 -45.17 9.53 13.28
CA PHE A 1065 -46.02 8.69 14.11
C PHE A 1065 -46.30 9.38 15.45
N CYS A 1066 -47.48 9.10 15.99
CA CYS A 1066 -47.86 9.49 17.34
C CYS A 1066 -48.03 8.23 18.19
N ARG A 1067 -47.56 8.31 19.45
CA ARG A 1067 -47.74 7.27 20.46
C ARG A 1067 -48.17 7.91 21.77
N SER A 1068 -49.22 7.34 22.35
CA SER A 1068 -49.69 7.65 23.69
C SER A 1068 -50.11 6.34 24.35
N PRO A 1069 -49.88 6.14 25.67
CA PRO A 1069 -50.47 5.03 26.40
C PRO A 1069 -52.00 5.03 26.27
N GLY A 1070 -52.59 3.87 26.02
CA GLY A 1070 -54.05 3.70 25.90
C GLY A 1070 -54.61 3.91 24.49
N THR A 1071 -55.90 4.23 24.43
CA THR A 1071 -56.62 4.49 23.17
C THR A 1071 -56.76 5.99 22.92
N PHE A 1072 -56.49 6.42 21.70
CA PHE A 1072 -56.63 7.81 21.27
C PHE A 1072 -57.11 7.87 19.83
N GLU A 1073 -57.71 8.97 19.41
CA GLU A 1073 -58.21 9.20 18.06
C GLU A 1073 -57.21 9.99 17.22
N VAL A 1074 -57.04 9.56 15.96
CA VAL A 1074 -56.33 10.31 14.91
C VAL A 1074 -57.29 10.49 13.76
N ASP A 1075 -57.54 11.74 13.37
CA ASP A 1075 -58.43 12.09 12.25
C ASP A 1075 -59.83 11.45 12.36
N GLY A 1076 -60.34 11.31 13.59
CA GLY A 1076 -61.64 10.70 13.90
C GLY A 1076 -61.66 9.16 13.96
N HIS A 1077 -60.50 8.50 13.83
CA HIS A 1077 -60.38 7.06 13.94
C HIS A 1077 -59.65 6.66 15.23
N THR A 1078 -60.25 5.77 16.03
CA THR A 1078 -59.63 5.24 17.25
C THR A 1078 -58.44 4.34 16.94
N GLN A 1079 -57.32 4.61 17.60
CA GLN A 1079 -56.03 3.92 17.49
C GLN A 1079 -55.57 3.46 18.88
N GLN A 1080 -54.76 2.40 18.93
CA GLN A 1080 -54.22 1.84 20.17
C GLN A 1080 -52.69 1.85 20.13
N ASP A 1081 -52.07 2.39 21.17
CA ASP A 1081 -50.62 2.53 21.40
C ASP A 1081 -49.83 3.37 20.36
N ARG A 1082 -50.12 3.27 19.06
CA ARG A 1082 -49.39 3.94 17.99
C ARG A 1082 -50.28 4.20 16.78
N ALA A 1083 -50.13 5.37 16.16
CA ALA A 1083 -50.80 5.74 14.91
C ALA A 1083 -49.83 6.46 13.95
N ALA A 1084 -49.97 6.23 12.64
CA ALA A 1084 -49.33 7.08 11.64
C ALA A 1084 -50.08 8.42 11.56
N ILE A 1085 -49.35 9.51 11.38
CA ILE A 1085 -49.91 10.87 11.33
C ILE A 1085 -49.33 11.63 10.13
N THR A 1086 -50.12 12.55 9.61
CA THR A 1086 -49.73 13.42 8.50
C THR A 1086 -49.46 14.84 9.01
N THR A 1087 -48.93 15.70 8.15
CA THR A 1087 -48.72 17.13 8.44
C THR A 1087 -50.02 17.95 8.51
N GLN A 1088 -51.19 17.29 8.45
CA GLN A 1088 -52.52 17.88 8.61
C GLN A 1088 -53.40 17.11 9.61
N SER A 1089 -52.81 16.21 10.41
CA SER A 1089 -53.58 15.33 11.29
C SER A 1089 -54.01 16.02 12.59
N ARG A 1090 -55.22 15.68 13.07
CA ARG A 1090 -55.74 16.02 14.38
C ARG A 1090 -55.71 14.80 15.29
N ILE A 1091 -55.17 14.97 16.49
CA ILE A 1091 -54.99 13.91 17.48
C ILE A 1091 -55.74 14.31 18.76
N ALA A 1092 -56.54 13.40 19.32
CA ALA A 1092 -57.28 13.62 20.56
C ALA A 1092 -57.32 12.34 21.39
N GLY A 1093 -57.08 12.45 22.69
CA GLY A 1093 -57.20 11.34 23.64
C GLY A 1093 -57.82 11.81 24.95
N GLU A 1094 -57.93 10.91 25.92
CA GLU A 1094 -58.44 11.25 27.24
C GLU A 1094 -57.47 12.22 27.94
N GLY A 1095 -57.82 13.51 27.98
CA GLY A 1095 -57.03 14.56 28.62
C GLY A 1095 -55.99 15.27 27.74
N PHE A 1096 -55.97 15.04 26.42
CA PHE A 1096 -55.11 15.80 25.50
C PHE A 1096 -55.73 15.98 24.10
N SER A 1097 -55.43 17.11 23.45
CA SER A 1097 -55.69 17.30 22.01
C SER A 1097 -54.61 18.17 21.37
N LEU A 1098 -54.20 17.79 20.16
CA LEU A 1098 -53.24 18.53 19.36
C LEU A 1098 -53.57 18.42 17.87
N SER A 1099 -53.18 19.41 17.08
CA SER A 1099 -53.31 19.42 15.63
C SER A 1099 -52.01 19.81 14.95
N ILE A 1100 -51.77 19.22 13.79
CA ILE A 1100 -50.63 19.50 12.94
C ILE A 1100 -51.12 20.24 11.70
N GLU A 1101 -50.49 21.35 11.35
CA GLU A 1101 -50.85 22.18 10.21
C GLU A 1101 -49.65 22.49 9.32
N THR A 1102 -49.81 22.29 8.02
CA THR A 1102 -48.83 22.71 7.00
C THR A 1102 -48.78 24.24 6.84
N ILE A 1103 -47.57 24.77 6.60
CA ILE A 1103 -47.28 26.22 6.43
C ILE A 1103 -47.17 26.63 4.97
#